data_AF-A0A956AZZ8-F1
#
_entry.id   AF-A0A956AZZ8-F1
#
_cell.length_a   1.000
_cell.length_b   1.000
_cell.length_c   1.000
_cell.angle_alpha   90.00
_cell.angle_beta   90.00
_cell.angle_gamma   90.00
#
_symmetry.space_group_name_H-M   'P 1'
#
loop_
_entity.id
_entity.type
_entity.pdbx_description
1 polymer ?
#
loop_
_entity_poly.entity_id
_entity_poly.type
_entity_poly.pdbx_seq_one_letter_code
_entity_poly.pdbx_strand_id
1 'polypeptide(L)'
;MAKRPKPPAETDVAGAVAQILADERVLWIGVKHYSPSCARAAAALIREARPAAVLVEGPEDGTPLIEHLIAPETAPPVTLFASYVDQKNRFELNGVLTPEPELPARFRAWWPFVAWSPEYAALQAGAAVGAELAFIDLPLLARIPFQHARTLDPDQVIEDRHLWANAYFQALRARTGRPSFMGLWEALFEVGAQDTPPAEVMRAVHTFAWCARHAGVDLARREAGLTADGTLAREGHMRWHIDQALKRHPTGRVAVVTGAFHAVALPFMKAQRAKWPADKAAEIRLTPHSYPALSRLYDMARQPGHGAAVWAAMEAGAARPYDAAALDLLVQVVRAARGGDAGASTADGVGAWQQAQNLARLRGNAQVTLDDLRDGVRSALVKGDAREQGGAVARALRDVLTGTAVGRVTAAAGEVPLLASFRDDARRFRLDLSGVQKTVRLDLRRDPRHRDKSAFLHQAAYLQVPLFGELDKHPGRHLRGPDPVRGEDLHLLGETWAVQWSEQVDDRLLSLADRGTSLAAAAGTTLRAALPALREDADGASVALLQAAQMGLNDLFDPVLATVEAAVLADRAFAHLVDALERFAFLLGQRTTLPTHGLARLARVVAQVHDRACRALPTLAGLDPDRLGPTLERLVRLVRLTVDGRVEGLDPEVLLEAA
;
A
#
# COMPACT_ATOMS: atom_id res chain seq x y z
N MET A 1 8.38 21.45 38.07
CA MET A 1 8.89 20.45 37.11
C MET A 1 10.31 20.10 37.52
N ALA A 2 10.60 18.81 37.76
CA ALA A 2 11.96 18.38 38.04
C ALA A 2 12.89 18.75 36.86
N LYS A 3 14.15 19.09 37.17
CA LYS A 3 15.16 19.40 36.15
C LYS A 3 15.41 18.14 35.32
N ARG A 4 15.38 18.24 33.98
CA ARG A 4 15.61 17.08 33.09
C ARG A 4 16.98 16.45 33.40
N PRO A 5 17.07 15.11 33.40
CA PRO A 5 18.36 14.45 33.51
C PRO A 5 19.25 14.85 32.34
N LYS A 6 20.55 15.02 32.60
CA LYS A 6 21.55 15.09 31.53
C LYS A 6 21.75 13.68 30.98
N PRO A 7 21.92 13.51 29.65
CA PRO A 7 22.30 12.23 29.08
C PRO A 7 23.69 11.82 29.59
N PRO A 8 23.94 10.53 29.87
CA PRO A 8 25.29 10.02 30.14
C PRO A 8 26.18 10.14 28.92
N ALA A 9 27.47 9.81 29.08
CA ALA A 9 28.36 9.67 27.93
C ALA A 9 27.79 8.63 26.95
N GLU A 10 27.85 8.89 25.64
CA GLU A 10 27.28 8.00 24.62
C GLU A 10 27.87 6.58 24.68
N THR A 11 29.11 6.46 25.17
CA THR A 11 29.83 5.21 25.38
C THR A 11 29.42 4.45 26.65
N ASP A 12 28.77 5.10 27.62
CA ASP A 12 28.25 4.48 28.85
C ASP A 12 26.83 3.94 28.62
N VAL A 13 26.76 2.87 27.83
CA VAL A 13 25.48 2.25 27.45
C VAL A 13 24.72 1.73 28.68
N ALA A 14 25.42 1.07 29.60
CA ALA A 14 24.80 0.48 30.79
C ALA A 14 24.25 1.56 31.72
N GLY A 15 25.00 2.63 31.97
CA GLY A 15 24.56 3.78 32.76
C GLY A 15 23.37 4.50 32.13
N ALA A 16 23.38 4.70 30.81
CA ALA A 16 22.26 5.27 30.07
C ALA A 16 20.97 4.46 30.20
N VAL A 17 21.03 3.15 29.94
CA VAL A 17 19.85 2.29 30.06
C VAL A 17 19.38 2.19 31.51
N ALA A 18 20.29 2.10 32.49
CA ALA A 18 19.94 2.11 33.90
C ALA A 18 19.22 3.40 34.30
N GLN A 19 19.67 4.57 33.81
CA GLN A 19 19.02 5.85 34.08
C GLN A 19 17.62 5.93 33.47
N ILE A 20 17.42 5.39 32.26
CA ILE A 20 16.10 5.33 31.62
C ILE A 20 15.15 4.46 32.43
N LEU A 21 15.58 3.26 32.82
CA LEU A 21 14.74 2.31 33.56
C LEU A 21 14.48 2.71 35.02
N ALA A 22 15.32 3.56 35.59
CA ALA A 22 15.17 4.09 36.94
C ALA A 22 14.15 5.26 37.05
N ASP A 23 13.53 5.68 35.94
CA ASP A 23 12.51 6.73 35.96
C ASP A 23 11.25 6.26 36.72
N GLU A 24 11.05 6.82 37.91
CA GLU A 24 9.91 6.53 38.78
C GLU A 24 8.59 7.09 38.23
N ARG A 25 8.66 8.16 37.43
CA ARG A 25 7.51 8.91 36.91
C ARG A 25 7.07 8.44 35.54
N VAL A 26 7.99 7.93 34.74
CA VAL A 26 7.73 7.46 33.38
C VAL A 26 8.22 6.03 33.21
N LEU A 27 7.33 5.15 32.78
CA LEU A 27 7.67 3.80 32.34
C LEU A 27 7.99 3.86 30.85
N TRP A 28 9.27 3.87 30.51
CA TRP A 28 9.75 3.88 29.12
C TRP A 28 9.72 2.47 28.53
N ILE A 29 8.85 2.23 27.55
CA ILE A 29 8.68 0.94 26.88
C ILE A 29 9.12 1.12 25.43
N GLY A 30 10.36 0.73 25.14
CA GLY A 30 10.91 0.77 23.80
C GLY A 30 10.57 -0.52 23.06
N VAL A 31 10.03 -0.41 21.85
CA VAL A 31 9.57 -1.58 21.09
C VAL A 31 10.17 -1.63 19.70
N LYS A 32 10.24 -2.82 19.11
CA LYS A 32 10.26 -2.96 17.64
C LYS A 32 8.82 -3.15 17.20
N HIS A 33 8.40 -2.46 16.14
CA HIS A 33 7.06 -2.61 15.61
C HIS A 33 6.81 -4.08 15.19
N TYR A 34 5.61 -4.57 15.48
CA TYR A 34 5.16 -5.94 15.16
C TYR A 34 5.99 -7.06 15.80
N SER A 35 6.60 -6.80 16.97
CA SER A 35 7.29 -7.81 17.78
C SER A 35 6.33 -8.45 18.79
N PRO A 36 6.01 -9.76 18.67
CA PRO A 36 5.19 -10.47 19.65
C PRO A 36 5.77 -10.38 21.07
N SER A 37 7.09 -10.49 21.20
CA SER A 37 7.74 -10.43 22.51
C SER A 37 7.71 -9.04 23.13
N CYS A 38 7.90 -7.98 22.34
CA CYS A 38 7.71 -6.61 22.82
C CYS A 38 6.24 -6.35 23.20
N ALA A 39 5.28 -6.89 22.45
CA ALA A 39 3.85 -6.72 22.74
C ALA A 39 3.46 -7.38 24.07
N ARG A 40 3.91 -8.63 24.30
CA ARG A 40 3.71 -9.32 25.58
C ARG A 40 4.36 -8.54 26.73
N ALA A 41 5.61 -8.09 26.56
CA ALA A 41 6.33 -7.37 27.59
C ALA A 41 5.69 -6.01 27.91
N ALA A 42 5.29 -5.24 26.88
CA ALA A 42 4.60 -3.96 27.05
C ALA A 42 3.29 -4.13 27.82
N ALA A 43 2.45 -5.10 27.42
CA ALA A 43 1.19 -5.38 28.09
C ALA A 43 1.38 -5.81 29.55
N ALA A 44 2.38 -6.67 29.83
CA ALA A 44 2.70 -7.11 31.19
C ALA A 44 3.14 -5.94 32.07
N LEU A 45 4.08 -5.11 31.58
CA LEU A 45 4.59 -3.95 32.33
C LEU A 45 3.49 -2.91 32.62
N ILE A 46 2.57 -2.68 31.68
CA ILE A 46 1.43 -1.78 31.89
C ILE A 46 0.46 -2.34 32.93
N ARG A 47 0.13 -3.64 32.86
CA ARG A 47 -0.75 -4.28 33.84
C ARG A 47 -0.17 -4.27 35.24
N GLU A 48 1.14 -4.49 35.36
CA GLU A 48 1.85 -4.45 36.64
C GLU A 48 1.93 -3.03 37.20
N ALA A 49 2.35 -2.05 36.40
CA ALA A 49 2.57 -0.68 36.85
C ALA A 49 1.28 0.13 37.05
N ARG A 50 0.16 -0.28 36.42
CA ARG A 50 -1.14 0.40 36.42
C ARG A 50 -1.00 1.93 36.27
N PRO A 51 -0.37 2.40 35.17
CA PRO A 51 -0.11 3.82 34.97
C PRO A 51 -1.40 4.63 34.86
N ALA A 52 -1.33 5.91 35.20
CA ALA A 52 -2.45 6.83 35.03
C ALA A 52 -2.70 7.20 33.55
N ALA A 53 -1.66 7.11 32.72
CA ALA A 53 -1.77 7.29 31.27
C ALA A 53 -0.85 6.33 30.51
N VAL A 54 -1.29 5.85 29.35
CA VAL A 54 -0.50 5.11 28.37
C VAL A 54 -0.45 5.93 27.09
N LEU A 55 0.75 6.42 26.77
CA LEU A 55 1.03 7.23 25.60
C LEU A 55 1.72 6.36 24.54
N VAL A 56 1.16 6.30 23.35
CA VAL A 56 1.59 5.36 22.30
C VAL A 56 2.06 6.13 21.05
N GLU A 57 3.10 5.63 20.40
CA GLU A 57 3.50 6.12 19.08
C GLU A 57 2.37 5.92 18.07
N GLY A 58 1.90 7.04 17.52
CA GLY A 58 0.82 7.13 16.55
C GLY A 58 0.45 8.60 16.39
N PRO A 59 -0.31 8.96 15.34
CA PRO A 59 -0.57 10.35 15.02
C PRO A 59 -1.54 10.97 16.05
N GLU A 60 -1.22 12.16 16.60
CA GLU A 60 -2.02 12.74 17.70
C GLU A 60 -3.49 12.97 17.32
N ASP A 61 -3.78 13.30 16.05
CA ASP A 61 -5.13 13.49 15.51
C ASP A 61 -5.93 12.18 15.38
N GLY A 62 -5.27 11.03 15.52
CA GLY A 62 -5.89 9.72 15.64
C GLY A 62 -6.35 9.38 17.06
N THR A 63 -6.03 10.18 18.08
CA THR A 63 -6.38 9.87 19.49
C THR A 63 -7.87 9.63 19.70
N PRO A 64 -8.80 10.42 19.10
CA PRO A 64 -10.24 10.15 19.22
C PRO A 64 -10.65 8.78 18.66
N LEU A 65 -9.89 8.19 17.74
CA LEU A 65 -10.20 6.89 17.14
C LEU A 65 -9.77 5.70 18.02
N ILE A 66 -9.06 5.95 19.14
CA ILE A 66 -8.60 4.87 20.03
C ILE A 66 -9.79 4.07 20.56
N GLU A 67 -10.90 4.71 20.94
CA GLU A 67 -12.09 4.02 21.45
C GLU A 67 -12.66 3.00 20.45
N HIS A 68 -12.61 3.31 19.16
CA HIS A 68 -13.03 2.41 18.09
C HIS A 68 -11.97 1.36 17.78
N LEU A 69 -10.68 1.71 17.88
CA LEU A 69 -9.56 0.81 17.65
C LEU A 69 -9.55 -0.35 18.67
N ILE A 70 -9.90 -0.08 19.92
CA ILE A 70 -9.93 -1.09 21.00
C ILE A 70 -11.32 -1.67 21.26
N ALA A 71 -12.33 -1.26 20.50
CA ALA A 71 -13.70 -1.76 20.67
C ALA A 71 -13.75 -3.30 20.53
N PRO A 72 -14.58 -4.01 21.31
CA PRO A 72 -14.68 -5.48 21.23
C PRO A 72 -15.02 -6.03 19.84
N GLU A 73 -15.75 -5.26 19.03
CA GLU A 73 -16.10 -5.63 17.66
C GLU A 73 -14.95 -5.44 16.67
N THR A 74 -13.96 -4.61 17.02
CA THR A 74 -12.78 -4.35 16.20
C THR A 74 -11.76 -5.48 16.37
N ALA A 75 -11.36 -6.07 15.26
CA ALA A 75 -10.38 -7.15 15.20
C ALA A 75 -9.30 -6.80 14.17
N PRO A 76 -8.03 -6.63 14.58
CA PRO A 76 -6.91 -6.43 13.65
C PRO A 76 -6.79 -7.59 12.64
N PRO A 77 -6.25 -7.38 11.42
CA PRO A 77 -5.50 -6.20 10.97
C PRO A 77 -6.35 -4.96 10.63
N VAL A 78 -6.04 -3.84 11.26
CA VAL A 78 -6.71 -2.55 11.05
C VAL A 78 -5.67 -1.45 10.92
N THR A 79 -6.00 -0.33 10.29
CA THR A 79 -5.06 0.77 10.04
C THR A 79 -5.71 2.11 10.32
N LEU A 80 -4.96 3.01 10.95
CA LEU A 80 -5.26 4.43 10.85
C LEU A 80 -4.76 4.92 9.49
N PHE A 81 -5.69 5.32 8.64
CA PHE A 81 -5.41 5.88 7.32
C PHE A 81 -5.64 7.38 7.35
N ALA A 82 -4.58 8.15 7.09
CA ALA A 82 -4.68 9.59 6.91
C ALA A 82 -4.45 9.98 5.46
N SER A 83 -5.22 10.95 4.97
CA SER A 83 -5.08 11.52 3.63
C SER A 83 -5.23 13.03 3.65
N TYR A 84 -4.48 13.71 2.79
CA TYR A 84 -4.57 15.16 2.61
C TYR A 84 -4.34 15.53 1.14
N VAL A 85 -5.13 16.47 0.64
CA VAL A 85 -5.00 17.03 -0.72
C VAL A 85 -4.71 18.51 -0.62
N ASP A 86 -3.55 18.94 -1.11
CA ASP A 86 -3.09 20.32 -0.97
C ASP A 86 -3.64 21.26 -2.06
N GLN A 87 -4.96 21.46 -2.02
CA GLN A 87 -5.70 22.31 -2.97
C GLN A 87 -5.18 23.75 -3.04
N LYS A 88 -4.56 24.23 -1.95
CA LYS A 88 -4.08 25.61 -1.82
C LYS A 88 -2.57 25.74 -2.04
N ASN A 89 -1.91 24.65 -2.46
CA ASN A 89 -0.45 24.59 -2.62
C ASN A 89 0.32 25.14 -1.40
N ARG A 90 -0.14 24.84 -0.18
CA ARG A 90 0.45 25.37 1.06
C ARG A 90 1.88 24.90 1.28
N PHE A 91 2.22 23.74 0.73
CA PHE A 91 3.55 23.17 0.84
C PHE A 91 4.43 23.48 -0.38
N GLU A 92 3.91 24.20 -1.38
CA GLU A 92 4.64 24.56 -2.62
C GLU A 92 5.11 23.34 -3.43
N LEU A 93 4.33 22.26 -3.41
CA LEU A 93 4.68 20.98 -4.04
C LEU A 93 3.83 20.65 -5.27
N ASN A 94 2.82 21.47 -5.59
CA ASN A 94 2.12 21.34 -6.85
C ASN A 94 3.08 21.74 -7.99
N GLY A 95 3.10 20.97 -9.08
CA GLY A 95 4.09 21.10 -10.15
C GLY A 95 5.48 20.52 -9.81
N VAL A 96 5.73 20.18 -8.53
CA VAL A 96 6.95 19.49 -8.08
C VAL A 96 6.71 17.99 -7.98
N LEU A 97 5.66 17.60 -7.26
CA LEU A 97 5.20 16.21 -7.15
C LEU A 97 4.11 15.85 -8.14
N THR A 98 3.58 16.84 -8.84
CA THR A 98 2.55 16.67 -9.86
C THR A 98 3.06 17.23 -11.18
N PRO A 99 2.54 16.75 -12.34
CA PRO A 99 3.00 17.23 -13.63
C PRO A 99 2.75 18.73 -13.88
N GLU A 100 1.81 19.33 -13.14
CA GLU A 100 1.39 20.72 -13.33
C GLU A 100 1.09 21.44 -12.00
N PRO A 101 1.32 22.76 -11.91
CA PRO A 101 0.99 23.57 -10.73
C PRO A 101 -0.49 23.57 -10.33
N GLU A 102 -1.40 23.37 -11.28
CA GLU A 102 -2.85 23.33 -11.07
C GLU A 102 -3.32 21.99 -10.50
N LEU A 103 -2.50 20.94 -10.60
CA LEU A 103 -2.81 19.63 -10.05
C LEU A 103 -2.35 19.57 -8.59
N PRO A 104 -3.27 19.42 -7.62
CA PRO A 104 -2.92 19.44 -6.21
C PRO A 104 -2.12 18.19 -5.82
N ALA A 105 -1.03 18.40 -5.09
CA ALA A 105 -0.28 17.33 -4.46
C ALA A 105 -1.16 16.57 -3.44
N ARG A 106 -0.99 15.25 -3.38
CA ARG A 106 -1.76 14.35 -2.52
C ARG A 106 -0.80 13.60 -1.62
N PHE A 107 -1.19 13.49 -0.36
CA PHE A 107 -0.40 12.88 0.69
C PHE A 107 -1.25 11.85 1.39
N ARG A 108 -0.63 10.71 1.71
CA ARG A 108 -1.25 9.65 2.47
C ARG A 108 -0.25 9.07 3.45
N ALA A 109 -0.79 8.55 4.52
CA ALA A 109 -0.03 7.96 5.60
C ALA A 109 -0.84 6.85 6.23
N TRP A 110 -0.14 5.80 6.64
CA TRP A 110 -0.78 4.66 7.22
C TRP A 110 -0.04 4.16 8.46
N TRP A 111 -0.81 3.85 9.51
CA TRP A 111 -0.34 3.23 10.75
C TRP A 111 -1.14 1.94 11.01
N PRO A 112 -0.66 0.79 10.51
CA PRO A 112 -1.34 -0.47 10.68
C PRO A 112 -1.11 -1.06 12.07
N PHE A 113 -2.10 -1.82 12.52
CA PHE A 113 -2.11 -2.56 13.77
C PHE A 113 -2.48 -4.01 13.47
N VAL A 114 -1.74 -4.92 14.08
CA VAL A 114 -2.04 -6.35 14.18
C VAL A 114 -2.16 -6.73 15.66
N ALA A 115 -2.71 -7.91 15.96
CA ALA A 115 -2.94 -8.32 17.35
C ALA A 115 -1.66 -8.33 18.21
N TRP A 116 -0.49 -8.57 17.58
CA TRP A 116 0.84 -8.56 18.21
C TRP A 116 1.63 -7.27 17.96
N SER A 117 0.98 -6.18 17.53
CA SER A 117 1.59 -4.85 17.56
C SER A 117 1.76 -4.43 19.02
N PRO A 118 2.98 -4.09 19.49
CA PRO A 118 3.16 -3.64 20.85
C PRO A 118 2.34 -2.40 21.23
N GLU A 119 2.11 -1.52 20.26
CA GLU A 119 1.25 -0.35 20.36
C GLU A 119 -0.20 -0.74 20.63
N TYR A 120 -0.73 -1.71 19.86
CA TYR A 120 -2.09 -2.22 20.04
C TYR A 120 -2.25 -2.92 21.38
N ALA A 121 -1.30 -3.80 21.74
CA ALA A 121 -1.29 -4.50 23.02
C ALA A 121 -1.20 -3.53 24.21
N ALA A 122 -0.45 -2.43 24.07
CA ALA A 122 -0.36 -1.38 25.07
C ALA A 122 -1.67 -0.62 25.26
N LEU A 123 -2.36 -0.26 24.17
CA LEU A 123 -3.68 0.38 24.24
C LEU A 123 -4.71 -0.54 24.93
N GLN A 124 -4.73 -1.82 24.58
CA GLN A 124 -5.60 -2.84 25.21
C GLN A 124 -5.29 -2.99 26.70
N ALA A 125 -4.00 -3.12 27.07
CA ALA A 125 -3.59 -3.22 28.47
C ALA A 125 -3.89 -1.94 29.27
N GLY A 126 -3.68 -0.77 28.66
CA GLY A 126 -3.98 0.54 29.24
C GLY A 126 -5.48 0.71 29.52
N ALA A 127 -6.33 0.34 28.57
CA ALA A 127 -7.78 0.33 28.75
C ALA A 127 -8.20 -0.59 29.90
N ALA A 128 -7.63 -1.80 29.96
CA ALA A 128 -7.94 -2.78 31.00
C ALA A 128 -7.58 -2.30 32.43
N VAL A 129 -6.56 -1.45 32.58
CA VAL A 129 -6.19 -0.86 33.88
C VAL A 129 -6.86 0.50 34.15
N GLY A 130 -7.66 1.03 33.21
CA GLY A 130 -8.34 2.32 33.33
C GLY A 130 -7.45 3.54 33.10
N ALA A 131 -6.36 3.40 32.35
CA ALA A 131 -5.44 4.50 32.03
C ALA A 131 -6.02 5.46 30.97
N GLU A 132 -5.63 6.73 31.02
CA GLU A 132 -5.82 7.65 29.89
C GLU A 132 -4.99 7.18 28.69
N LEU A 133 -5.60 7.07 27.50
CA LEU A 133 -4.93 6.63 26.28
C LEU A 133 -4.75 7.79 25.31
N ALA A 134 -3.56 7.93 24.73
CA ALA A 134 -3.31 8.93 23.70
C ALA A 134 -2.22 8.53 22.71
N PHE A 135 -2.37 8.98 21.47
CA PHE A 135 -1.30 8.98 20.49
C PHE A 135 -0.48 10.26 20.60
N ILE A 136 0.85 10.17 20.47
CA ILE A 136 1.76 11.28 20.80
C ILE A 136 2.74 11.68 19.69
N ASP A 137 2.65 11.09 18.51
CA ASP A 137 3.50 11.39 17.36
C ASP A 137 2.83 12.40 16.40
N LEU A 138 3.62 12.92 15.46
CA LEU A 138 3.19 13.88 14.47
C LEU A 138 2.06 13.34 13.58
N PRO A 139 1.01 14.14 13.33
CA PRO A 139 0.00 13.82 12.32
C PRO A 139 0.56 13.98 10.91
N LEU A 140 -0.14 13.46 9.91
CA LEU A 140 0.29 13.49 8.50
C LEU A 140 0.76 14.88 8.06
N LEU A 141 -0.02 15.93 8.31
CA LEU A 141 0.29 17.30 7.89
C LEU A 141 1.63 17.82 8.43
N ALA A 142 2.00 17.44 9.65
CA ALA A 142 3.26 17.85 10.26
C ALA A 142 4.46 17.06 9.72
N ARG A 143 4.21 15.93 9.05
CA ARG A 143 5.24 15.07 8.46
C ARG A 143 5.56 15.44 7.00
N ILE A 144 4.63 16.06 6.27
CA ILE A 144 4.79 16.43 4.85
C ILE A 144 6.13 17.14 4.57
N PRO A 145 6.57 18.15 5.33
CA PRO A 145 7.85 18.83 5.06
C PRO A 145 9.08 17.92 5.08
N PHE A 146 8.98 16.76 5.72
CA PHE A 146 10.05 15.76 5.85
C PHE A 146 9.86 14.56 4.91
N GLN A 147 8.70 14.42 4.26
CA GLN A 147 8.38 13.27 3.40
C GLN A 147 9.12 13.32 2.04
N HIS A 148 9.44 14.51 1.51
CA HIS A 148 10.16 14.67 0.23
C HIS A 148 11.64 14.26 0.27
N ALA A 149 12.20 14.10 1.46
CA ALA A 149 13.59 13.67 1.65
C ALA A 149 13.77 12.14 1.53
N ARG A 150 12.72 11.39 1.21
CA ARG A 150 12.74 9.91 1.16
C ARG A 150 13.00 9.39 -0.25
N THR A 151 13.97 8.47 -0.36
CA THR A 151 14.21 7.61 -1.52
C THR A 151 13.39 6.30 -1.49
N LEU A 152 12.47 6.16 -0.51
CA LEU A 152 11.61 4.99 -0.27
C LEU A 152 10.13 5.40 -0.31
N ASP A 153 9.25 4.40 -0.39
CA ASP A 153 7.79 4.57 -0.52
C ASP A 153 7.24 5.63 0.46
N PRO A 154 6.77 6.80 -0.04
CA PRO A 154 6.41 7.94 0.80
C PRO A 154 5.20 7.67 1.72
N ASP A 155 4.47 6.59 1.47
CA ASP A 155 3.22 6.27 2.16
C ASP A 155 3.46 5.56 3.51
N GLN A 156 4.62 4.93 3.72
CA GLN A 156 4.91 4.17 4.94
C GLN A 156 5.36 5.08 6.10
N VAL A 157 4.65 5.08 7.21
CA VAL A 157 4.96 5.99 8.34
C VAL A 157 5.73 5.32 9.48
N ILE A 158 5.49 4.03 9.69
CA ILE A 158 6.14 3.21 10.71
C ILE A 158 7.43 2.63 10.13
N GLU A 159 8.59 3.02 10.67
CA GLU A 159 9.90 2.59 10.16
C GLU A 159 10.87 2.22 11.29
N ASP A 160 11.20 0.92 11.40
CA ASP A 160 12.31 0.43 12.23
C ASP A 160 13.69 0.68 11.59
N ARG A 161 13.77 1.49 10.53
CA ARG A 161 14.99 1.69 9.73
C ARG A 161 16.19 2.06 10.57
N HIS A 162 15.99 2.90 11.58
CA HIS A 162 17.07 3.38 12.43
C HIS A 162 17.67 2.28 13.30
N LEU A 163 16.94 1.17 13.53
CA LEU A 163 17.44 -0.01 14.24
C LEU A 163 18.35 -0.88 13.38
N TRP A 164 18.26 -0.83 12.05
CA TRP A 164 19.08 -1.66 11.16
C TRP A 164 20.01 -0.90 10.20
N ALA A 165 19.68 0.34 9.83
CA ALA A 165 20.49 1.19 8.95
C ALA A 165 21.57 1.96 9.74
N ASN A 166 22.34 1.26 10.57
CA ASN A 166 23.36 1.84 11.44
C ASN A 166 24.60 0.93 11.54
N ALA A 167 25.74 1.50 11.96
CA ALA A 167 27.00 0.76 12.05
C ALA A 167 26.98 -0.35 13.10
N TYR A 168 26.19 -0.21 14.16
CA TYR A 168 26.08 -1.22 15.22
C TYR A 168 25.47 -2.53 14.69
N PHE A 169 24.35 -2.43 13.97
CA PHE A 169 23.74 -3.59 13.32
C PHE A 169 24.70 -4.24 12.33
N GLN A 170 25.42 -3.46 11.51
CA GLN A 170 26.38 -4.02 10.56
C GLN A 170 27.50 -4.80 11.26
N ALA A 171 28.01 -4.30 12.38
CA ALA A 171 29.00 -5.00 13.20
C ALA A 171 28.43 -6.28 13.83
N LEU A 172 27.20 -6.23 14.37
CA LEU A 172 26.53 -7.41 14.92
C LEU A 172 26.29 -8.48 13.84
N ARG A 173 25.82 -8.08 12.66
CA ARG A 173 25.66 -8.97 11.51
C ARG A 173 26.96 -9.69 11.16
N ALA A 174 28.07 -8.94 11.06
CA ALA A 174 29.37 -9.51 10.74
C ALA A 174 29.87 -10.51 11.81
N ARG A 175 29.60 -10.23 13.10
CA ARG A 175 30.02 -11.09 14.21
C ARG A 175 29.15 -12.33 14.40
N THR A 176 27.85 -12.22 14.15
CA THR A 176 26.87 -13.30 14.38
C THR A 176 26.66 -14.20 13.15
N GLY A 177 27.11 -13.76 11.97
CA GLY A 177 26.87 -14.48 10.71
C GLY A 177 25.41 -14.44 10.23
N ARG A 178 24.54 -13.64 10.87
CA ARG A 178 23.11 -13.55 10.54
C ARG A 178 22.87 -12.47 9.49
N PRO A 179 22.46 -12.81 8.26
CA PRO A 179 22.49 -11.87 7.13
C PRO A 179 21.40 -10.78 7.18
N SER A 180 20.29 -11.03 7.89
CA SER A 180 19.12 -10.16 7.93
C SER A 180 18.88 -9.56 9.32
N PHE A 181 18.32 -8.35 9.35
CA PHE A 181 17.91 -7.72 10.62
C PHE A 181 16.86 -8.55 11.35
N MET A 182 15.88 -9.08 10.61
CA MET A 182 14.80 -9.87 11.17
C MET A 182 15.29 -11.18 11.79
N GLY A 183 16.19 -11.91 11.11
CA GLY A 183 16.76 -13.15 11.64
C GLY A 183 17.70 -12.92 12.83
N LEU A 184 18.32 -11.73 12.94
CA LEU A 184 19.04 -11.31 14.14
C LEU A 184 18.08 -10.93 15.28
N TRP A 185 17.08 -10.11 14.98
CA TRP A 185 16.09 -9.66 15.97
C TRP A 185 15.36 -10.84 16.58
N GLU A 186 14.90 -11.78 15.75
CA GLU A 186 14.19 -12.97 16.19
C GLU A 186 15.04 -13.79 17.15
N ALA A 187 16.32 -14.01 16.83
CA ALA A 187 17.24 -14.76 17.66
C ALA A 187 17.59 -14.10 19.00
N LEU A 188 17.64 -12.77 19.04
CA LEU A 188 18.06 -12.03 20.24
C LEU A 188 16.89 -11.66 21.17
N PHE A 189 15.73 -11.34 20.60
CA PHE A 189 14.63 -10.69 21.34
C PHE A 189 13.31 -11.44 21.28
N GLU A 190 13.17 -12.44 20.40
CA GLU A 190 11.89 -13.12 20.18
C GLU A 190 11.91 -14.56 20.71
N VAL A 191 12.77 -15.42 20.14
CA VAL A 191 12.82 -16.83 20.56
C VAL A 191 13.38 -16.95 21.97
N GLY A 192 12.60 -17.54 22.87
CA GLY A 192 12.97 -17.71 24.28
C GLY A 192 12.64 -16.50 25.16
N ALA A 193 12.12 -15.41 24.60
CA ALA A 193 11.74 -14.24 25.40
C ALA A 193 10.64 -14.55 26.42
N GLN A 194 9.86 -15.64 26.25
CA GLN A 194 8.83 -16.04 27.21
C GLN A 194 9.40 -16.47 28.57
N ASP A 195 10.66 -16.90 28.59
CA ASP A 195 11.38 -17.28 29.81
C ASP A 195 12.12 -16.08 30.44
N THR A 196 12.07 -14.92 29.79
CA THR A 196 12.74 -13.68 30.21
C THR A 196 11.73 -12.71 30.84
N PRO A 197 12.00 -12.15 32.05
CA PRO A 197 11.14 -11.15 32.65
C PRO A 197 10.93 -9.94 31.73
N PRO A 198 9.73 -9.35 31.66
CA PRO A 198 9.44 -8.20 30.78
C PRO A 198 10.40 -7.01 30.94
N ALA A 199 10.84 -6.72 32.17
CA ALA A 199 11.80 -5.65 32.43
C ALA A 199 13.20 -5.93 31.85
N GLU A 200 13.61 -7.20 31.79
CA GLU A 200 14.87 -7.61 31.17
C GLU A 200 14.79 -7.53 29.64
N VAL A 201 13.64 -7.90 29.05
CA VAL A 201 13.37 -7.69 27.62
C VAL A 201 13.51 -6.20 27.28
N MET A 202 12.90 -5.31 28.08
CA MET A 202 13.02 -3.86 27.85
C MET A 202 14.47 -3.36 27.98
N ARG A 203 15.21 -3.84 28.98
CA ARG A 203 16.64 -3.52 29.14
C ARG A 203 17.43 -3.90 27.89
N ALA A 204 17.21 -5.10 27.36
CA ALA A 204 17.90 -5.60 26.17
C ALA A 204 17.55 -4.75 24.93
N VAL A 205 16.27 -4.45 24.72
CA VAL A 205 15.79 -3.62 23.59
C VAL A 205 16.32 -2.19 23.68
N HIS A 206 16.30 -1.56 24.86
CA HIS A 206 16.89 -0.22 25.05
C HIS A 206 18.39 -0.21 24.85
N THR A 207 19.10 -1.26 25.29
CA THR A 207 20.55 -1.40 25.06
C THR A 207 20.84 -1.43 23.56
N PHE A 208 20.09 -2.23 22.80
CA PHE A 208 20.24 -2.30 21.36
C PHE A 208 19.95 -0.94 20.71
N ALA A 209 18.85 -0.29 21.08
CA ALA A 209 18.45 0.98 20.51
C ALA A 209 19.42 2.12 20.82
N TRP A 210 19.97 2.17 22.04
CA TRP A 210 21.03 3.12 22.41
C TRP A 210 22.26 2.93 21.53
N CYS A 211 22.75 1.69 21.41
CA CYS A 211 23.87 1.39 20.52
C CYS A 211 23.57 1.73 19.06
N ALA A 212 22.38 1.38 18.56
CA ALA A 212 21.94 1.69 17.20
C ALA A 212 21.93 3.20 16.91
N ARG A 213 21.50 4.00 17.90
CA ARG A 213 21.46 5.46 17.82
C ARG A 213 22.85 6.09 17.86
N HIS A 214 23.75 5.55 18.66
CA HIS A 214 25.03 6.20 18.97
C HIS A 214 26.23 5.67 18.17
N ALA A 215 26.08 4.58 17.41
CA ALA A 215 27.21 3.96 16.71
C ALA A 215 27.57 4.59 15.35
N GLY A 216 28.87 4.85 15.17
CA GLY A 216 29.52 4.90 13.85
C GLY A 216 29.34 6.16 13.01
N VAL A 217 28.80 7.24 13.59
CA VAL A 217 28.72 8.57 12.96
C VAL A 217 29.03 9.64 14.01
N ASP A 218 29.68 10.73 13.59
CA ASP A 218 29.84 11.88 14.47
C ASP A 218 28.49 12.54 14.79
N LEU A 219 28.43 13.26 15.91
CA LEU A 219 27.21 13.87 16.44
C LEU A 219 26.55 14.81 15.43
N ALA A 220 27.33 15.64 14.74
CA ALA A 220 26.79 16.65 13.83
C ALA A 220 26.11 16.01 12.62
N ARG A 221 26.73 14.99 12.03
CA ARG A 221 26.14 14.24 10.91
C ARG A 221 24.88 13.50 11.33
N ARG A 222 24.87 12.91 12.53
CA ARG A 222 23.68 12.25 13.09
C ARG A 222 22.54 13.25 13.29
N GLU A 223 22.80 14.38 13.94
CA GLU A 223 21.78 15.41 14.17
C GLU A 223 21.23 15.98 12.86
N ALA A 224 22.08 16.22 11.86
CA ALA A 224 21.66 16.66 10.54
C ALA A 224 20.73 15.64 9.88
N GLY A 225 21.06 14.34 9.93
CA GLY A 225 20.22 13.27 9.40
C GLY A 225 18.86 13.17 10.11
N LEU A 226 18.85 13.19 11.45
CA LEU A 226 17.63 13.14 12.27
C LEU A 226 16.77 14.41 12.16
N THR A 227 17.37 15.53 11.77
CA THR A 227 16.64 16.76 11.46
C THR A 227 16.00 16.66 10.08
N ALA A 228 16.76 16.22 9.07
CA ALA A 228 16.31 16.12 7.69
C ALA A 228 15.14 15.15 7.53
N ASP A 229 15.15 14.04 8.27
CA ASP A 229 14.07 13.05 8.22
C ASP A 229 12.90 13.32 9.19
N GLY A 230 12.95 14.41 9.94
CA GLY A 230 11.90 14.80 10.88
C GLY A 230 11.91 14.06 12.22
N THR A 231 12.86 13.16 12.49
CA THR A 231 12.95 12.41 13.76
C THR A 231 13.02 13.34 14.98
N LEU A 232 13.82 14.42 14.93
CA LEU A 232 13.89 15.37 16.04
C LEU A 232 12.58 16.15 16.25
N ALA A 233 11.85 16.45 15.17
CA ALA A 233 10.55 17.09 15.25
C ALA A 233 9.50 16.16 15.91
N ARG A 234 9.53 14.88 15.55
CA ARG A 234 8.73 13.81 16.18
C ARG A 234 9.03 13.67 17.66
N GLU A 235 10.29 13.49 18.02
CA GLU A 235 10.72 13.31 19.41
C GLU A 235 10.42 14.55 20.29
N GLY A 236 10.60 15.76 19.76
CA GLY A 236 10.22 17.00 20.45
C GLY A 236 8.71 17.07 20.72
N HIS A 237 7.89 16.65 19.76
CA HIS A 237 6.43 16.65 19.88
C HIS A 237 5.93 15.55 20.83
N MET A 238 6.43 14.32 20.71
CA MET A 238 6.20 13.23 21.67
C MET A 238 6.56 13.67 23.09
N ARG A 239 7.72 14.30 23.26
CA ARG A 239 8.15 14.80 24.57
C ARG A 239 7.23 15.89 25.12
N TRP A 240 6.67 16.74 24.26
CA TRP A 240 5.69 17.74 24.68
C TRP A 240 4.43 17.08 25.27
N HIS A 241 3.91 16.03 24.63
CA HIS A 241 2.76 15.26 25.15
C HIS A 241 3.06 14.57 26.47
N ILE A 242 4.24 13.95 26.60
CA ILE A 242 4.70 13.34 27.85
C ILE A 242 4.72 14.38 28.98
N ASP A 243 5.29 15.57 28.72
CA ASP A 243 5.31 16.67 29.68
C ASP A 243 3.88 17.17 30.03
N GLN A 244 2.89 17.08 29.12
CA GLN A 244 1.49 17.40 29.44
C GLN A 244 0.81 16.31 30.28
N ALA A 245 1.00 15.04 29.94
CA ALA A 245 0.44 13.93 30.70
C ALA A 245 0.95 13.92 32.14
N LEU A 246 2.25 14.18 32.35
CA LEU A 246 2.86 14.32 33.68
C LEU A 246 2.27 15.49 34.49
N LYS A 247 1.82 16.57 33.83
CA LYS A 247 1.11 17.68 34.49
C LYS A 247 -0.33 17.33 34.85
N ARG A 248 -1.05 16.62 33.97
CA ARG A 248 -2.42 16.15 34.22
C ARG A 248 -2.46 15.10 35.34
N HIS A 249 -1.43 14.27 35.43
CA HIS A 249 -1.30 13.19 36.41
C HIS A 249 -0.12 13.46 37.37
N PRO A 250 -0.21 14.46 38.27
CA PRO A 250 0.92 14.89 39.10
C PRO A 250 1.40 13.84 40.11
N THR A 251 0.62 12.79 40.39
CA THR A 251 0.97 11.68 41.30
C THR A 251 1.04 10.32 40.60
N GLY A 252 0.43 10.18 39.43
CA GLY A 252 0.42 8.93 38.66
C GLY A 252 1.67 8.73 37.81
N ARG A 253 2.03 7.47 37.57
CA ARG A 253 3.05 7.09 36.59
C ARG A 253 2.46 7.17 35.18
N VAL A 254 3.27 7.54 34.20
CA VAL A 254 2.91 7.55 32.76
C VAL A 254 3.69 6.46 32.05
N ALA A 255 3.04 5.59 31.29
CA ALA A 255 3.73 4.67 30.39
C ALA A 255 3.85 5.28 29.00
N VAL A 256 5.03 5.13 28.39
CA VAL A 256 5.34 5.64 27.05
C VAL A 256 5.80 4.48 26.19
N VAL A 257 5.02 4.15 25.16
CA VAL A 257 5.28 3.05 24.23
C VAL A 257 5.62 3.63 22.87
N THR A 258 6.90 3.61 22.52
CA THR A 258 7.39 4.10 21.23
C THR A 258 8.45 3.16 20.66
N GLY A 259 8.72 3.27 19.37
CA GLY A 259 9.84 2.64 18.71
C GLY A 259 11.10 2.85 19.54
N ALA A 260 11.86 1.78 19.78
CA ALA A 260 12.92 1.75 20.78
C ALA A 260 13.98 2.85 20.53
N PHE A 261 14.18 3.23 19.26
CA PHE A 261 15.04 4.32 18.84
C PHE A 261 14.64 5.69 19.41
N HIS A 262 13.33 5.95 19.51
CA HIS A 262 12.77 7.16 20.13
C HIS A 262 12.76 7.03 21.65
N ALA A 263 12.37 5.86 22.18
CA ALA A 263 12.26 5.62 23.62
C ALA A 263 13.55 5.94 24.38
N VAL A 264 14.72 5.66 23.79
CA VAL A 264 16.03 5.96 24.42
C VAL A 264 16.45 7.44 24.36
N ALA A 265 15.77 8.26 23.56
CA ALA A 265 16.07 9.68 23.38
C ALA A 265 15.11 10.60 24.15
N LEU A 266 13.84 10.22 24.23
CA LEU A 266 12.78 11.02 24.87
C LEU A 266 13.06 11.45 26.32
N PRO A 267 13.72 10.65 27.19
CA PRO A 267 14.07 11.06 28.56
C PRO A 267 14.91 12.35 28.61
N PHE A 268 15.75 12.55 27.59
CA PHE A 268 16.71 13.65 27.48
C PHE A 268 16.25 14.76 26.52
N MET A 269 15.18 14.50 25.75
CA MET A 269 14.67 15.41 24.73
C MET A 269 14.06 16.69 25.32
N LYS A 270 14.20 17.81 24.59
CA LYS A 270 13.49 19.05 24.89
C LYS A 270 12.09 19.00 24.26
N ALA A 271 11.07 19.30 25.06
CA ALA A 271 9.70 19.39 24.57
C ALA A 271 9.56 20.53 23.56
N GLN A 272 9.02 20.22 22.38
CA GLN A 272 8.72 21.18 21.33
C GLN A 272 7.49 20.70 20.56
N ARG A 273 6.36 21.39 20.75
CA ARG A 273 5.15 21.10 19.96
C ARG A 273 5.37 21.58 18.52
N ALA A 274 5.34 20.65 17.57
CA ALA A 274 5.31 21.00 16.16
C ALA A 274 4.05 21.81 15.82
N LYS A 275 4.15 22.61 14.75
CA LYS A 275 3.04 23.40 14.21
C LYS A 275 2.79 22.96 12.78
N TRP A 276 1.53 22.86 12.39
CA TRP A 276 1.11 22.54 11.03
C TRP A 276 -0.21 23.27 10.72
N PRO A 277 -0.59 23.39 9.44
CA PRO A 277 -1.84 24.03 9.06
C PRO A 277 -3.04 23.26 9.63
N ALA A 278 -3.99 23.96 10.25
CA ALA A 278 -5.31 23.38 10.49
C ALA A 278 -6.09 23.41 9.17
N ASP A 279 -6.27 22.25 8.54
CA ASP A 279 -7.01 22.12 7.29
C ASP A 279 -8.05 21.00 7.39
N LYS A 280 -9.30 21.31 7.01
CA LYS A 280 -10.41 20.36 7.05
C LYS A 280 -10.30 19.28 5.98
N ALA A 281 -9.45 19.50 4.96
CA ALA A 281 -9.16 18.50 3.95
C ALA A 281 -8.24 17.38 4.45
N ALA A 282 -7.62 17.54 5.63
CA ALA A 282 -6.90 16.45 6.27
C ALA A 282 -7.89 15.55 7.01
N GLU A 283 -7.90 14.28 6.64
CA GLU A 283 -8.81 13.28 7.18
C GLU A 283 -7.99 12.13 7.74
N ILE A 284 -8.39 11.60 8.89
CA ILE A 284 -7.89 10.35 9.45
C ILE A 284 -9.07 9.43 9.77
N ARG A 285 -8.96 8.16 9.39
CA ARG A 285 -10.00 7.15 9.57
C ARG A 285 -9.40 5.84 10.03
N LEU A 286 -10.19 5.06 10.77
CA LEU A 286 -9.87 3.68 11.12
C LEU A 286 -10.49 2.76 10.06
N THR A 287 -9.68 1.92 9.41
CA THR A 287 -10.13 1.03 8.34
C THR A 287 -9.63 -0.40 8.56
N PRO A 288 -10.44 -1.43 8.21
CA PRO A 288 -9.92 -2.79 8.13
C PRO A 288 -8.87 -2.91 7.01
N HIS A 289 -7.98 -3.88 7.15
CA HIS A 289 -7.04 -4.30 6.11
C HIS A 289 -6.99 -5.82 6.00
N SER A 290 -6.24 -6.32 5.02
CA SER A 290 -5.89 -7.74 4.91
C SER A 290 -4.40 -7.99 5.22
N TYR A 291 -4.06 -9.20 5.65
CA TYR A 291 -2.67 -9.63 5.76
C TYR A 291 -1.88 -9.52 4.44
N PRO A 292 -2.45 -9.90 3.28
CA PRO A 292 -1.83 -9.62 1.98
C PRO A 292 -1.55 -8.13 1.74
N ALA A 293 -2.48 -7.23 2.13
CA ALA A 293 -2.25 -5.79 2.07
C ALA A 293 -1.04 -5.40 2.92
N LEU A 294 -1.05 -5.80 4.19
CA LEU A 294 -0.01 -5.41 5.12
C LEU A 294 1.37 -5.91 4.68
N SER A 295 1.42 -7.11 4.10
CA SER A 295 2.65 -7.68 3.56
C SER A 295 3.17 -6.92 2.33
N ARG A 296 2.30 -6.28 1.54
CA ARG A 296 2.70 -5.42 0.40
C ARG A 296 3.11 -4.03 0.87
N LEU A 297 2.36 -3.46 1.82
CA LEU A 297 2.38 -2.04 2.15
C LEU A 297 3.38 -1.62 3.21
N TYR A 298 3.94 -2.49 4.05
CA TYR A 298 4.69 -2.04 5.25
C TYR A 298 6.05 -2.68 5.48
N ASP A 299 6.62 -3.34 4.46
CA ASP A 299 7.87 -4.09 4.58
C ASP A 299 7.96 -4.86 5.93
N MET A 300 6.85 -5.49 6.31
CA MET A 300 6.60 -6.23 7.56
C MET A 300 7.41 -7.54 7.63
N ALA A 301 8.60 -7.56 7.03
CA ALA A 301 9.31 -8.79 6.78
C ALA A 301 8.43 -9.90 6.16
N ARG A 302 7.42 -9.51 5.35
CA ARG A 302 6.59 -10.32 4.42
C ARG A 302 5.84 -11.53 4.98
N GLN A 303 5.44 -11.53 6.26
CA GLN A 303 4.92 -12.76 6.90
C GLN A 303 3.91 -12.54 8.07
N PRO A 304 2.83 -11.74 7.92
CA PRO A 304 1.89 -11.55 9.03
C PRO A 304 1.28 -12.85 9.57
N GLY A 305 1.11 -13.89 8.74
CA GLY A 305 0.72 -15.23 9.17
C GLY A 305 1.68 -15.85 10.19
N HIS A 306 2.99 -15.63 10.08
CA HIS A 306 3.96 -16.08 11.08
C HIS A 306 3.76 -15.39 12.43
N GLY A 307 3.67 -14.06 12.44
CA GLY A 307 3.43 -13.30 13.67
C GLY A 307 2.10 -13.68 14.33
N ALA A 308 1.06 -13.92 13.53
CA ALA A 308 -0.24 -14.37 14.01
C ALA A 308 -0.18 -15.74 14.68
N ALA A 309 0.52 -16.71 14.08
CA ALA A 309 0.67 -18.05 14.64
C ALA A 309 1.45 -18.02 15.96
N VAL A 310 2.54 -17.25 16.02
CA VAL A 310 3.33 -17.05 17.26
C VAL A 310 2.48 -16.42 18.34
N TRP A 311 1.74 -15.35 18.02
CA TRP A 311 0.87 -14.66 18.97
C TRP A 311 -0.24 -15.58 19.49
N ALA A 312 -0.89 -16.33 18.61
CA ALA A 312 -1.91 -17.30 19.01
C ALA A 312 -1.34 -18.38 19.94
N ALA A 313 -0.13 -18.89 19.67
CA ALA A 313 0.54 -19.84 20.54
C ALA A 313 0.88 -19.24 21.91
N MET A 314 1.30 -17.96 21.97
CA MET A 314 1.54 -17.25 23.23
C MET A 314 0.25 -17.08 24.04
N GLU A 315 -0.84 -16.63 23.42
CA GLU A 315 -2.15 -16.45 24.07
C GLU A 315 -2.73 -17.79 24.54
N ALA A 316 -2.44 -18.89 23.84
CA ALA A 316 -2.80 -20.25 24.26
C ALA A 316 -1.92 -20.78 25.42
N GLY A 317 -0.93 -20.02 25.89
CA GLY A 317 -0.04 -20.42 26.99
C GLY A 317 0.97 -21.51 26.59
N ALA A 318 1.34 -21.61 25.31
CA ALA A 318 2.34 -22.58 24.88
C ALA A 318 3.70 -22.28 25.52
N ALA A 319 4.32 -23.30 26.13
CA ALA A 319 5.65 -23.18 26.74
C ALA A 319 6.74 -22.82 25.71
N ARG A 320 6.58 -23.27 24.47
CA ARG A 320 7.48 -23.00 23.34
C ARG A 320 6.66 -22.46 22.16
N PRO A 321 6.25 -21.18 22.19
CA PRO A 321 5.30 -20.62 21.24
C PRO A 321 5.84 -20.54 19.81
N TYR A 322 7.15 -20.35 19.61
CA TYR A 322 7.75 -20.31 18.27
C TYR A 322 7.84 -21.70 17.65
N ASP A 323 8.19 -22.73 18.44
CA ASP A 323 8.16 -24.11 17.95
C ASP A 323 6.73 -24.54 17.58
N ALA A 324 5.74 -24.21 18.41
CA ALA A 324 4.34 -24.51 18.16
C ALA A 324 3.84 -23.83 16.88
N ALA A 325 4.14 -22.54 16.71
CA ALA A 325 3.79 -21.79 15.51
C ALA A 325 4.49 -22.33 14.25
N ALA A 326 5.80 -22.60 14.32
CA ALA A 326 6.56 -23.13 13.20
C ALA A 326 6.04 -24.51 12.76
N LEU A 327 5.66 -25.37 13.69
CA LEU A 327 5.07 -26.67 13.38
C LEU A 327 3.70 -26.54 12.72
N ASP A 328 2.82 -25.67 13.23
CA ASP A 328 1.51 -25.43 12.61
C ASP A 328 1.64 -24.89 11.19
N LEU A 329 2.50 -23.88 10.99
CA LEU A 329 2.78 -23.31 9.67
C LEU A 329 3.38 -24.37 8.72
N LEU A 330 4.29 -25.22 9.20
CA LEU A 330 4.85 -26.31 8.40
C LEU A 330 3.77 -27.26 7.89
N VAL A 331 2.82 -27.64 8.75
CA VAL A 331 1.69 -28.51 8.36
C VAL A 331 0.85 -27.84 7.27
N GLN A 332 0.58 -26.55 7.40
CA GLN A 332 -0.14 -25.78 6.38
C GLN A 332 0.64 -25.70 5.06
N VAL A 333 1.95 -25.47 5.11
CA VAL A 333 2.83 -25.44 3.92
C VAL A 333 2.85 -26.79 3.21
N VAL A 334 2.99 -27.90 3.94
CA VAL A 334 2.98 -29.25 3.35
C VAL A 334 1.64 -29.54 2.66
N ARG A 335 0.52 -29.12 3.26
CA ARG A 335 -0.81 -29.26 2.64
C ARG A 335 -0.94 -28.43 1.36
N ALA A 336 -0.51 -27.17 1.40
CA ALA A 336 -0.53 -26.28 0.24
C ALA A 336 0.37 -26.80 -0.90
N ALA A 337 1.57 -27.29 -0.56
CA ALA A 337 2.50 -27.87 -1.53
C ALA A 337 1.99 -29.19 -2.14
N ARG A 338 1.19 -29.97 -1.39
CA ARG A 338 0.57 -31.21 -1.90
C ARG A 338 -0.54 -30.94 -2.92
N GLY A 339 -1.28 -29.85 -2.76
CA GLY A 339 -2.36 -29.45 -3.68
C GLY A 339 -1.86 -28.92 -5.03
N GLY A 340 -0.58 -28.61 -5.17
CA GLY A 340 0.07 -28.21 -6.42
C GLY A 340 1.05 -29.26 -6.94
N ASP A 341 1.85 -28.89 -7.94
CA ASP A 341 2.77 -29.80 -8.66
C ASP A 341 3.96 -30.32 -7.83
N ALA A 342 4.10 -29.92 -6.56
CA ALA A 342 5.27 -30.26 -5.74
C ALA A 342 5.21 -31.66 -5.10
N GLY A 343 4.01 -32.27 -4.97
CA GLY A 343 3.88 -33.66 -4.51
C GLY A 343 4.36 -33.95 -3.08
N ALA A 344 4.27 -32.98 -2.16
CA ALA A 344 4.82 -33.10 -0.80
C ALA A 344 4.15 -34.21 0.05
N SER A 345 4.98 -35.10 0.62
CA SER A 345 4.55 -36.19 1.50
C SER A 345 4.60 -35.82 2.98
N THR A 346 3.96 -36.62 3.84
CA THR A 346 4.08 -36.47 5.30
C THR A 346 5.51 -36.72 5.78
N ALA A 347 6.25 -37.63 5.12
CA ALA A 347 7.65 -37.90 5.44
C ALA A 347 8.54 -36.66 5.17
N ASP A 348 8.26 -35.91 4.11
CA ASP A 348 8.95 -34.65 3.83
C ASP A 348 8.69 -33.61 4.91
N GLY A 349 7.46 -33.54 5.43
CA GLY A 349 7.12 -32.69 6.57
C GLY A 349 7.91 -33.05 7.84
N VAL A 350 8.03 -34.34 8.17
CA VAL A 350 8.85 -34.80 9.30
C VAL A 350 10.33 -34.44 9.10
N GLY A 351 10.85 -34.66 7.89
CA GLY A 351 12.22 -34.28 7.53
C GLY A 351 12.46 -32.78 7.63
N ALA A 352 11.53 -31.96 7.14
CA ALA A 352 11.59 -30.50 7.22
C ALA A 352 11.62 -30.02 8.67
N TRP A 353 10.77 -30.59 9.54
CA TRP A 353 10.74 -30.26 10.95
C TRP A 353 12.06 -30.61 11.65
N GLN A 354 12.56 -31.83 11.43
CA GLN A 354 13.83 -32.26 12.02
C GLN A 354 14.99 -31.37 11.55
N GLN A 355 15.02 -31.00 10.27
CA GLN A 355 16.02 -30.10 9.71
C GLN A 355 15.94 -28.71 10.33
N ALA A 356 14.73 -28.14 10.48
CA ALA A 356 14.53 -26.84 11.12
C ALA A 356 15.03 -26.85 12.58
N GLN A 357 14.70 -27.88 13.36
CA GLN A 357 15.21 -28.02 14.73
C GLN A 357 16.74 -28.15 14.79
N ASN A 358 17.34 -28.91 13.87
CA ASN A 358 18.79 -29.07 13.80
C ASN A 358 19.49 -27.75 13.45
N LEU A 359 18.93 -26.98 12.50
CA LEU A 359 19.42 -25.66 12.12
C LEU A 359 19.30 -24.67 13.28
N ALA A 360 18.17 -24.66 13.99
CA ALA A 360 17.97 -23.82 15.16
C ALA A 360 19.05 -24.08 16.22
N ARG A 361 19.33 -25.36 16.53
CA ARG A 361 20.39 -25.76 17.46
C ARG A 361 21.78 -25.37 16.97
N LEU A 362 22.08 -25.59 15.68
CA LEU A 362 23.36 -25.21 15.08
C LEU A 362 23.60 -23.70 15.15
N ARG A 363 22.54 -22.90 15.02
CA ARG A 363 22.55 -21.43 15.10
C ARG A 363 22.46 -20.89 16.53
N GLY A 364 22.36 -21.77 17.53
CA GLY A 364 22.26 -21.40 18.95
C GLY A 364 20.92 -20.76 19.34
N ASN A 365 19.86 -20.97 18.55
CA ASN A 365 18.53 -20.47 18.88
C ASN A 365 17.85 -21.34 19.94
N ALA A 366 17.08 -20.71 20.84
CA ALA A 366 16.29 -21.42 21.85
C ALA A 366 15.12 -22.24 21.24
N GLN A 367 14.57 -21.77 20.12
CA GLN A 367 13.44 -22.33 19.36
C GLN A 367 13.68 -22.19 17.85
N VAL A 368 12.86 -22.86 17.05
CA VAL A 368 12.86 -22.74 15.58
C VAL A 368 12.50 -21.30 15.19
N THR A 369 13.41 -20.65 14.47
CA THR A 369 13.18 -19.33 13.86
C THR A 369 12.52 -19.48 12.49
N LEU A 370 12.04 -18.37 11.93
CA LEU A 370 11.44 -18.38 10.60
C LEU A 370 12.44 -18.81 9.51
N ASP A 371 13.70 -18.41 9.63
CA ASP A 371 14.76 -18.80 8.69
C ASP A 371 15.10 -20.30 8.83
N ASP A 372 15.04 -20.86 10.04
CA ASP A 372 15.18 -22.31 10.26
C ASP A 372 14.07 -23.09 9.58
N LEU A 373 12.81 -22.63 9.70
CA LEU A 373 11.64 -23.24 9.07
C LEU A 373 11.75 -23.20 7.54
N ARG A 374 12.09 -22.04 6.96
CA ARG A 374 12.24 -21.88 5.51
C ARG A 374 13.32 -22.79 4.94
N ASP A 375 14.47 -22.86 5.59
CA ASP A 375 15.57 -23.72 5.16
C ASP A 375 15.23 -25.20 5.31
N GLY A 376 14.56 -25.58 6.41
CA GLY A 376 14.06 -26.94 6.62
C GLY A 376 13.08 -27.36 5.53
N VAL A 377 12.09 -26.51 5.22
CA VAL A 377 11.12 -26.75 4.15
C VAL A 377 11.80 -26.85 2.80
N ARG A 378 12.66 -25.89 2.45
CA ARG A 378 13.35 -25.87 1.16
C ARG A 378 14.22 -27.12 0.99
N SER A 379 14.94 -27.53 2.03
CA SER A 379 15.84 -28.68 1.99
C SER A 379 15.11 -30.01 1.89
N ALA A 380 13.91 -30.14 2.48
CA ALA A 380 13.18 -31.40 2.53
C ALA A 380 12.18 -31.56 1.38
N LEU A 381 11.48 -30.48 0.99
CA LEU A 381 10.38 -30.56 0.03
C LEU A 381 10.82 -30.36 -1.43
N VAL A 382 11.98 -29.75 -1.70
CA VAL A 382 12.46 -29.54 -3.07
C VAL A 382 13.35 -30.71 -3.50
N LYS A 383 12.96 -31.44 -4.56
CA LYS A 383 13.63 -32.69 -5.01
C LYS A 383 14.67 -32.48 -6.12
N GLY A 384 15.24 -31.28 -6.23
CA GLY A 384 16.23 -30.93 -7.26
C GLY A 384 16.72 -29.49 -7.10
N ASP A 385 17.07 -28.84 -8.22
CA ASP A 385 17.52 -27.44 -8.18
C ASP A 385 16.39 -26.53 -7.66
N ALA A 386 16.68 -25.76 -6.62
CA ALA A 386 15.67 -24.92 -5.98
C ALA A 386 15.19 -23.73 -6.82
N ARG A 387 15.96 -23.29 -7.82
CA ARG A 387 15.55 -22.22 -8.73
C ARG A 387 14.58 -22.74 -9.79
N GLU A 388 14.83 -23.94 -10.28
CA GLU A 388 14.01 -24.56 -11.34
C GLU A 388 12.77 -25.26 -10.76
N GLN A 389 12.94 -25.98 -9.65
CA GLN A 389 11.93 -26.91 -9.11
C GLN A 389 11.35 -26.44 -7.77
N GLY A 390 11.90 -25.37 -7.17
CA GLY A 390 11.44 -24.86 -5.88
C GLY A 390 10.25 -23.90 -5.96
N GLY A 391 9.79 -23.52 -7.16
CA GLY A 391 8.78 -22.47 -7.35
C GLY A 391 7.46 -22.73 -6.62
N ALA A 392 6.93 -23.96 -6.69
CA ALA A 392 5.69 -24.33 -6.02
C ALA A 392 5.80 -24.31 -4.49
N VAL A 393 6.90 -24.84 -3.93
CA VAL A 393 7.18 -24.81 -2.48
C VAL A 393 7.38 -23.37 -1.99
N ALA A 394 8.08 -22.55 -2.76
CA ALA A 394 8.29 -21.14 -2.44
C ALA A 394 6.99 -20.32 -2.48
N ARG A 395 6.06 -20.63 -3.39
CA ARG A 395 4.70 -20.05 -3.37
C ARG A 395 3.92 -20.48 -2.14
N ALA A 396 3.87 -21.78 -1.85
CA ALA A 396 3.19 -22.30 -0.65
C ALA A 396 3.72 -21.68 0.65
N LEU A 397 5.05 -21.57 0.80
CA LEU A 397 5.68 -20.84 1.91
C LEU A 397 5.21 -19.39 1.99
N ARG A 398 5.26 -18.66 0.87
CA ARG A 398 4.86 -17.25 0.83
C ARG A 398 3.41 -17.07 1.22
N ASP A 399 2.51 -17.88 0.67
CA ASP A 399 1.07 -17.74 0.86
C ASP A 399 0.67 -18.06 2.31
N VAL A 400 1.20 -19.16 2.87
CA VAL A 400 0.95 -19.54 4.27
C VAL A 400 1.54 -18.52 5.24
N LEU A 401 2.79 -18.11 5.02
CA LEU A 401 3.46 -17.18 5.93
C LEU A 401 2.88 -15.77 5.83
N THR A 402 2.30 -15.40 4.69
CA THR A 402 1.52 -14.16 4.56
C THR A 402 0.18 -14.30 5.28
N GLY A 403 -0.55 -15.38 5.03
CA GLY A 403 -1.91 -15.57 5.54
C GLY A 403 -2.95 -14.71 4.80
N THR A 404 -4.23 -14.99 5.05
CA THR A 404 -5.37 -14.38 4.32
C THR A 404 -6.35 -13.66 5.25
N ALA A 405 -5.98 -13.42 6.51
CA ALA A 405 -6.87 -12.79 7.47
C ALA A 405 -7.26 -11.37 7.03
N VAL A 406 -8.52 -11.02 7.22
CA VAL A 406 -9.09 -9.69 6.99
C VAL A 406 -9.59 -9.15 8.32
N GLY A 407 -9.19 -7.94 8.67
CA GLY A 407 -9.62 -7.30 9.89
C GLY A 407 -11.04 -6.80 9.82
N ARG A 408 -11.54 -6.37 10.98
CA ARG A 408 -12.88 -5.81 11.16
C ARG A 408 -12.77 -4.57 12.02
N VAL A 409 -13.57 -3.56 11.70
CA VAL A 409 -13.70 -2.34 12.50
C VAL A 409 -15.15 -2.24 12.98
N THR A 410 -15.35 -1.74 14.20
CA THR A 410 -16.69 -1.43 14.70
C THR A 410 -17.45 -0.46 13.79
N ALA A 411 -18.76 -0.67 13.64
CA ALA A 411 -19.59 0.19 12.79
C ALA A 411 -19.58 1.66 13.24
N ALA A 412 -19.31 1.92 14.53
CA ALA A 412 -19.23 3.27 15.08
C ALA A 412 -18.08 4.12 14.49
N ALA A 413 -17.02 3.49 13.96
CA ALA A 413 -15.89 4.19 13.35
C ALA A 413 -16.23 4.84 12.00
N GLY A 414 -17.37 4.47 11.41
CA GLY A 414 -17.73 4.82 10.05
C GLY A 414 -16.91 4.06 9.00
N GLU A 415 -17.21 4.33 7.73
CA GLU A 415 -16.54 3.70 6.59
C GLU A 415 -15.92 4.77 5.69
N VAL A 416 -14.83 4.41 5.01
CA VAL A 416 -14.23 5.27 3.97
C VAL A 416 -15.26 5.45 2.84
N PRO A 417 -15.58 6.70 2.42
CA PRO A 417 -16.66 6.96 1.46
C PRO A 417 -16.55 6.17 0.16
N LEU A 418 -15.33 5.99 -0.37
CA LEU A 418 -15.08 5.22 -1.58
C LEU A 418 -15.45 3.74 -1.44
N LEU A 419 -15.16 3.13 -0.28
CA LEU A 419 -15.52 1.73 -0.02
C LEU A 419 -17.04 1.58 0.12
N ALA A 420 -17.68 2.51 0.85
CA ALA A 420 -19.12 2.54 1.01
C ALA A 420 -19.83 2.68 -0.36
N SER A 421 -19.39 3.66 -1.18
CA SER A 421 -19.91 3.88 -2.54
C SER A 421 -19.72 2.66 -3.43
N PHE A 422 -18.54 2.03 -3.39
CA PHE A 422 -18.28 0.81 -4.17
C PHE A 422 -19.23 -0.32 -3.78
N ARG A 423 -19.46 -0.54 -2.48
CA ARG A 423 -20.37 -1.58 -1.98
C ARG A 423 -21.82 -1.28 -2.34
N ASP A 424 -22.24 -0.01 -2.29
CA ASP A 424 -23.57 0.43 -2.75
C ASP A 424 -23.77 0.18 -4.25
N ASP A 425 -22.79 0.57 -5.08
CA ASP A 425 -22.85 0.35 -6.53
C ASP A 425 -22.82 -1.14 -6.87
N ALA A 426 -21.98 -1.94 -6.19
CA ALA A 426 -21.96 -3.39 -6.36
C ALA A 426 -23.32 -4.04 -6.03
N ARG A 427 -23.98 -3.60 -4.94
CA ARG A 427 -25.34 -4.03 -4.61
C ARG A 427 -26.36 -3.60 -5.68
N ARG A 428 -26.33 -2.34 -6.09
CA ARG A 428 -27.18 -1.79 -7.16
C ARG A 428 -27.06 -2.59 -8.46
N PHE A 429 -25.84 -2.98 -8.82
CA PHE A 429 -25.55 -3.76 -10.02
C PHE A 429 -25.64 -5.27 -9.83
N ARG A 430 -26.01 -5.75 -8.64
CA ARG A 430 -26.12 -7.18 -8.29
C ARG A 430 -24.83 -7.95 -8.61
N LEU A 431 -23.68 -7.37 -8.25
CA LEU A 431 -22.39 -8.04 -8.31
C LEU A 431 -22.23 -8.94 -7.08
N ASP A 432 -21.70 -10.14 -7.31
CA ASP A 432 -21.42 -11.10 -6.24
C ASP A 432 -20.09 -10.73 -5.56
N LEU A 433 -20.16 -10.37 -4.28
CA LEU A 433 -18.99 -10.03 -3.46
C LEU A 433 -18.62 -11.16 -2.50
N SER A 434 -19.16 -12.37 -2.67
CA SER A 434 -18.81 -13.55 -1.85
C SER A 434 -17.45 -14.18 -2.20
N GLY A 435 -16.84 -13.75 -3.31
CA GLY A 435 -15.60 -14.31 -3.84
C GLY A 435 -15.78 -15.50 -4.79
N VAL A 436 -17.02 -15.94 -5.02
CA VAL A 436 -17.34 -16.88 -6.09
C VAL A 436 -17.23 -16.15 -7.43
N GLN A 437 -16.45 -16.72 -8.37
CA GLN A 437 -16.39 -16.18 -9.73
C GLN A 437 -17.76 -16.27 -10.41
N LYS A 438 -18.22 -15.16 -10.99
CA LYS A 438 -19.46 -15.07 -11.76
C LYS A 438 -19.22 -14.42 -13.11
N THR A 439 -19.91 -14.93 -14.13
CA THR A 439 -19.96 -14.29 -15.44
C THR A 439 -21.08 -13.26 -15.49
N VAL A 440 -20.74 -12.03 -15.86
CA VAL A 440 -21.66 -10.90 -16.06
C VAL A 440 -21.78 -10.62 -17.55
N ARG A 441 -22.99 -10.69 -18.11
CA ARG A 441 -23.26 -10.37 -19.54
C ARG A 441 -24.07 -9.08 -19.65
N LEU A 442 -23.64 -8.18 -20.51
CA LEU A 442 -24.19 -6.83 -20.69
C LEU A 442 -24.56 -6.61 -22.15
N ASP A 443 -25.81 -6.23 -22.40
CA ASP A 443 -26.30 -5.73 -23.70
C ASP A 443 -26.27 -4.19 -23.67
N LEU A 444 -25.28 -3.60 -24.33
CA LEU A 444 -25.03 -2.15 -24.30
C LEU A 444 -26.03 -1.36 -25.17
N ARG A 445 -26.64 -2.01 -26.18
CA ARG A 445 -27.54 -1.34 -27.13
C ARG A 445 -28.93 -1.16 -26.55
N ARG A 446 -29.45 -2.17 -25.86
CA ARG A 446 -30.86 -2.22 -25.45
C ARG A 446 -31.11 -1.71 -24.04
N ASP A 447 -30.17 -1.91 -23.11
CA ASP A 447 -30.42 -1.64 -21.69
C ASP A 447 -29.53 -0.50 -21.14
N PRO A 448 -30.11 0.66 -20.79
CA PRO A 448 -29.38 1.75 -20.12
C PRO A 448 -28.70 1.32 -18.81
N ARG A 449 -29.28 0.39 -18.03
CA ARG A 449 -28.66 -0.08 -16.78
C ARG A 449 -27.42 -0.92 -17.03
N HIS A 450 -27.36 -1.63 -18.17
CA HIS A 450 -26.15 -2.34 -18.58
C HIS A 450 -25.02 -1.38 -18.97
N ARG A 451 -25.35 -0.19 -19.50
CA ARG A 451 -24.37 0.86 -19.77
C ARG A 451 -23.79 1.43 -18.48
N ASP A 452 -24.62 1.74 -17.49
CA ASP A 452 -24.14 2.17 -16.16
C ASP A 452 -23.23 1.10 -15.51
N LYS A 453 -23.62 -0.18 -15.62
CA LYS A 453 -22.86 -1.30 -15.07
C LYS A 453 -21.54 -1.51 -15.82
N SER A 454 -21.54 -1.38 -17.15
CA SER A 454 -20.34 -1.43 -17.99
C SER A 454 -19.37 -0.30 -17.59
N ALA A 455 -19.88 0.93 -17.45
CA ALA A 455 -19.09 2.07 -16.99
C ALA A 455 -18.44 1.83 -15.64
N PHE A 456 -19.19 1.30 -14.67
CA PHE A 456 -18.64 0.92 -13.35
C PHE A 456 -17.52 -0.13 -13.45
N LEU A 457 -17.67 -1.16 -14.29
CA LEU A 457 -16.64 -2.19 -14.49
C LEU A 457 -15.40 -1.63 -15.20
N HIS A 458 -15.59 -0.76 -16.20
CA HIS A 458 -14.47 -0.05 -16.86
C HIS A 458 -13.75 0.89 -15.90
N GLN A 459 -14.45 1.58 -15.00
CA GLN A 459 -13.82 2.40 -13.95
C GLN A 459 -12.96 1.54 -13.02
N ALA A 460 -13.49 0.38 -12.57
CA ALA A 460 -12.75 -0.57 -11.75
C ALA A 460 -11.51 -1.11 -12.49
N ALA A 461 -11.64 -1.48 -13.76
CA ALA A 461 -10.54 -1.99 -14.59
C ALA A 461 -9.46 -0.92 -14.82
N TYR A 462 -9.85 0.31 -15.16
CA TYR A 462 -8.96 1.45 -15.35
C TYR A 462 -8.16 1.76 -14.08
N LEU A 463 -8.83 1.71 -12.92
CA LEU A 463 -8.21 1.90 -11.62
C LEU A 463 -7.43 0.67 -11.13
N GLN A 464 -7.41 -0.42 -11.90
CA GLN A 464 -6.75 -1.68 -11.56
C GLN A 464 -7.28 -2.28 -10.25
N VAL A 465 -8.58 -2.18 -10.01
CA VAL A 465 -9.25 -2.87 -8.90
C VAL A 465 -9.26 -4.37 -9.22
N PRO A 466 -8.74 -5.24 -8.34
CA PRO A 466 -8.62 -6.69 -8.58
C PRO A 466 -9.95 -7.41 -8.37
N LEU A 467 -10.97 -6.98 -9.12
CA LEU A 467 -12.34 -7.48 -9.11
C LEU A 467 -12.59 -8.54 -10.19
N PHE A 468 -11.59 -8.83 -11.02
CA PHE A 468 -11.77 -9.57 -12.26
C PHE A 468 -11.09 -10.94 -12.21
N GLY A 469 -11.83 -11.97 -12.59
CA GLY A 469 -11.35 -13.35 -12.75
C GLY A 469 -11.08 -13.69 -14.23
N GLU A 470 -10.78 -14.95 -14.53
CA GLU A 470 -10.61 -15.40 -15.91
C GLU A 470 -11.93 -15.86 -16.53
N LEU A 471 -12.13 -15.55 -17.82
CA LEU A 471 -13.28 -16.06 -18.56
C LEU A 471 -13.10 -17.53 -18.93
N ASP A 472 -14.17 -18.30 -18.72
CA ASP A 472 -14.25 -19.67 -19.21
C ASP A 472 -13.96 -19.72 -20.72
N LYS A 473 -13.05 -20.62 -21.12
CA LYS A 473 -12.62 -20.84 -22.52
C LYS A 473 -11.76 -19.73 -23.14
N HIS A 474 -11.35 -18.72 -22.37
CA HIS A 474 -10.44 -17.65 -22.79
C HIS A 474 -9.41 -17.35 -21.70
N PRO A 475 -8.44 -18.25 -21.47
CA PRO A 475 -7.44 -18.07 -20.40
C PRO A 475 -6.67 -16.76 -20.57
N GLY A 476 -6.42 -16.06 -19.46
CA GLY A 476 -5.76 -14.75 -19.44
C GLY A 476 -6.61 -13.53 -19.86
N ARG A 477 -7.90 -13.70 -20.21
CA ARG A 477 -8.83 -12.59 -20.49
C ARG A 477 -9.96 -12.56 -19.46
N HIS A 478 -10.24 -11.38 -18.91
CA HIS A 478 -11.38 -11.16 -17.97
C HIS A 478 -12.59 -10.49 -18.62
N LEU A 479 -12.38 -9.83 -19.77
CA LEU A 479 -13.39 -9.16 -20.57
C LEU A 479 -13.40 -9.75 -21.99
N ARG A 480 -14.59 -10.00 -22.51
CA ARG A 480 -14.87 -10.19 -23.93
C ARG A 480 -15.95 -9.19 -24.36
N GLY A 481 -15.62 -8.34 -25.32
CA GLY A 481 -16.50 -7.28 -25.80
C GLY A 481 -15.75 -6.43 -26.83
N PRO A 482 -16.37 -5.37 -27.36
CA PRO A 482 -15.69 -4.46 -28.28
C PRO A 482 -14.49 -3.81 -27.57
N ASP A 483 -13.28 -3.98 -28.12
CA ASP A 483 -12.06 -3.32 -27.67
C ASP A 483 -11.66 -2.26 -28.72
N PRO A 484 -12.21 -1.03 -28.62
CA PRO A 484 -11.87 0.04 -29.56
C PRO A 484 -10.43 0.56 -29.41
N VAL A 485 -9.75 0.26 -28.30
CA VAL A 485 -8.35 0.66 -28.12
C VAL A 485 -7.45 -0.17 -29.03
N ARG A 486 -7.71 -1.48 -29.12
CA ARG A 486 -6.97 -2.42 -29.98
C ARG A 486 -7.61 -2.66 -31.35
N GLY A 487 -8.84 -2.22 -31.56
CA GLY A 487 -9.62 -2.53 -32.77
C GLY A 487 -10.10 -3.99 -32.83
N GLU A 488 -10.15 -4.68 -31.69
CA GLU A 488 -10.58 -6.09 -31.61
C GLU A 488 -12.08 -6.18 -31.35
N ASP A 489 -12.72 -7.22 -31.92
CA ASP A 489 -14.10 -7.61 -31.59
C ASP A 489 -15.16 -6.49 -31.70
N LEU A 490 -14.91 -5.46 -32.52
CA LEU A 490 -15.80 -4.30 -32.69
C LEU A 490 -17.21 -4.65 -33.22
N HIS A 491 -17.37 -5.86 -33.76
CA HIS A 491 -18.65 -6.41 -34.22
C HIS A 491 -19.53 -6.92 -33.06
N LEU A 492 -18.96 -7.12 -31.87
CA LEU A 492 -19.71 -7.56 -30.68
C LEU A 492 -20.55 -6.40 -30.13
N LEU A 493 -21.82 -6.69 -29.86
CA LEU A 493 -22.82 -5.71 -29.42
C LEU A 493 -22.99 -5.65 -27.88
N GLY A 494 -22.19 -6.42 -27.16
CA GLY A 494 -22.29 -6.55 -25.71
C GLY A 494 -20.98 -7.01 -25.10
N GLU A 495 -20.93 -6.95 -23.78
CA GLU A 495 -19.75 -7.30 -22.99
C GLU A 495 -20.03 -8.53 -22.13
N THR A 496 -19.00 -9.33 -21.91
CA THR A 496 -19.00 -10.45 -20.98
C THR A 496 -17.78 -10.32 -20.09
N TRP A 497 -18.02 -10.23 -18.78
CA TRP A 497 -17.01 -10.05 -17.76
C TRP A 497 -16.96 -11.26 -16.81
N ALA A 498 -15.77 -11.69 -16.42
CA ALA A 498 -15.57 -12.55 -15.26
C ALA A 498 -15.30 -11.68 -14.04
N VAL A 499 -16.22 -11.70 -13.07
CA VAL A 499 -16.10 -10.92 -11.83
C VAL A 499 -15.88 -11.89 -10.68
N GLN A 500 -14.85 -11.62 -9.90
CA GLN A 500 -14.51 -12.35 -8.68
C GLN A 500 -13.99 -11.35 -7.66
N TRP A 501 -14.77 -11.12 -6.60
CA TRP A 501 -14.28 -10.30 -5.49
C TRP A 501 -13.16 -11.02 -4.75
N SER A 502 -12.17 -10.27 -4.30
CA SER A 502 -11.12 -10.72 -3.40
C SER A 502 -10.87 -9.65 -2.33
N GLU A 503 -10.22 -10.01 -1.24
CA GLU A 503 -9.82 -9.07 -0.18
C GLU A 503 -8.93 -7.94 -0.69
N GLN A 504 -8.25 -8.15 -1.81
CA GLN A 504 -7.39 -7.15 -2.45
C GLN A 504 -8.17 -5.99 -3.07
N VAL A 505 -9.48 -6.15 -3.29
CA VAL A 505 -10.36 -5.09 -3.78
C VAL A 505 -10.39 -3.95 -2.78
N ASP A 506 -10.69 -4.24 -1.52
CA ASP A 506 -10.81 -3.23 -0.47
C ASP A 506 -9.47 -2.50 -0.26
N ASP A 507 -8.35 -3.22 -0.29
CA ASP A 507 -7.00 -2.64 -0.21
C ASP A 507 -6.74 -1.64 -1.35
N ARG A 508 -7.09 -2.01 -2.58
CA ARG A 508 -6.90 -1.13 -3.74
C ARG A 508 -7.79 0.10 -3.62
N LEU A 509 -9.04 -0.05 -3.19
CA LEU A 509 -9.96 1.07 -2.98
C LEU A 509 -9.43 2.02 -1.90
N LEU A 510 -8.90 1.51 -0.80
CA LEU A 510 -8.26 2.35 0.22
C LEU A 510 -7.10 3.16 -0.35
N SER A 511 -6.26 2.55 -1.20
CA SER A 511 -5.15 3.26 -1.87
C SER A 511 -5.60 4.37 -2.84
N LEU A 512 -6.88 4.38 -3.21
CA LEU A 512 -7.50 5.36 -4.12
C LEU A 512 -8.41 6.35 -3.38
N ALA A 513 -8.57 6.22 -2.06
CA ALA A 513 -9.49 7.04 -1.28
C ALA A 513 -9.14 8.53 -1.30
N ASP A 514 -7.86 8.88 -1.54
CA ASP A 514 -7.41 10.25 -1.72
C ASP A 514 -7.87 10.86 -3.06
N ARG A 515 -8.34 10.05 -4.03
CA ARG A 515 -8.67 10.49 -5.39
C ARG A 515 -10.15 10.79 -5.61
N GLY A 516 -11.02 10.33 -4.72
CA GLY A 516 -12.45 10.56 -4.82
C GLY A 516 -13.27 9.65 -3.91
N THR A 517 -14.54 9.98 -3.72
CA THR A 517 -15.47 9.25 -2.86
C THR A 517 -16.28 8.18 -3.61
N SER A 518 -16.07 8.02 -4.92
CA SER A 518 -16.65 6.97 -5.77
C SER A 518 -15.65 6.53 -6.84
N LEU A 519 -15.88 5.37 -7.48
CA LEU A 519 -15.01 4.92 -8.57
C LEU A 519 -14.95 5.93 -9.72
N ALA A 520 -16.09 6.52 -10.09
CA ALA A 520 -16.14 7.55 -11.12
C ALA A 520 -15.29 8.79 -10.75
N ALA A 521 -15.38 9.25 -9.50
CA ALA A 521 -14.57 10.38 -9.03
C ALA A 521 -13.07 10.05 -9.01
N ALA A 522 -12.69 8.87 -8.51
CA ALA A 522 -11.30 8.42 -8.46
C ALA A 522 -10.70 8.20 -9.86
N ALA A 523 -11.47 7.61 -10.78
CA ALA A 523 -11.09 7.43 -12.17
C ALA A 523 -10.94 8.78 -12.88
N GLY A 524 -11.89 9.70 -12.68
CA GLY A 524 -11.82 11.02 -13.27
C GLY A 524 -10.66 11.89 -12.76
N THR A 525 -10.34 11.81 -11.47
CA THR A 525 -9.15 12.44 -10.91
C THR A 525 -7.87 11.85 -11.50
N THR A 526 -7.81 10.52 -11.64
CA THR A 526 -6.66 9.82 -12.23
C THR A 526 -6.46 10.19 -13.69
N LEU A 527 -7.54 10.22 -14.47
CA LEU A 527 -7.49 10.59 -15.88
C LEU A 527 -7.05 12.05 -16.07
N ARG A 528 -7.61 12.98 -15.29
CA ARG A 528 -7.19 14.40 -15.32
C ARG A 528 -5.70 14.58 -15.05
N ALA A 529 -5.15 13.85 -14.09
CA ALA A 529 -3.73 13.93 -13.76
C ALA A 529 -2.82 13.40 -14.89
N ALA A 530 -3.34 12.53 -15.76
CA ALA A 530 -2.59 11.99 -16.90
C ALA A 530 -2.63 12.90 -18.14
N LEU A 531 -3.67 13.74 -18.31
CA LEU A 531 -3.85 14.59 -19.50
C LEU A 531 -2.64 15.45 -19.89
N PRO A 532 -1.89 16.06 -18.97
CA PRO A 532 -0.74 16.90 -19.33
C PRO A 532 0.33 16.15 -20.12
N ALA A 533 0.60 14.89 -19.76
CA ALA A 533 1.60 14.05 -20.42
C ALA A 533 1.16 13.60 -21.83
N LEU A 534 -0.13 13.71 -22.15
CA LEU A 534 -0.71 13.28 -23.42
C LEU A 534 -0.80 14.42 -24.45
N ARG A 535 -0.43 15.66 -24.12
CA ARG A 535 -0.58 16.82 -25.03
C ARG A 535 0.28 16.76 -26.30
N GLU A 536 1.25 15.86 -26.36
CA GLU A 536 2.09 15.63 -27.54
C GLU A 536 1.98 14.19 -28.07
N ASP A 537 1.04 13.40 -27.54
CA ASP A 537 0.83 12.00 -27.88
C ASP A 537 -0.61 11.80 -28.37
N ALA A 538 -0.81 11.88 -29.69
CA ALA A 538 -2.15 11.79 -30.28
C ALA A 538 -2.77 10.39 -30.08
N ASP A 539 -1.94 9.33 -30.08
CA ASP A 539 -2.38 7.97 -29.80
C ASP A 539 -2.89 7.88 -28.36
N GLY A 540 -2.07 8.24 -27.38
CA GLY A 540 -2.44 8.21 -25.96
C GLY A 540 -3.63 9.10 -25.62
N ALA A 541 -3.71 10.31 -26.19
CA ALA A 541 -4.85 11.21 -26.02
C ALA A 541 -6.15 10.61 -26.60
N SER A 542 -6.07 9.92 -27.75
CA SER A 542 -7.23 9.23 -28.35
C SER A 542 -7.71 8.06 -27.49
N VAL A 543 -6.78 7.32 -26.88
CA VAL A 543 -7.10 6.24 -25.92
C VAL A 543 -7.76 6.82 -24.67
N ALA A 544 -7.27 7.95 -24.15
CA ALA A 544 -7.87 8.63 -23.00
C ALA A 544 -9.33 9.04 -23.27
N LEU A 545 -9.67 9.48 -24.48
CA LEU A 545 -11.04 9.80 -24.87
C LEU A 545 -11.95 8.57 -24.89
N LEU A 546 -11.47 7.45 -25.46
CA LEU A 546 -12.19 6.18 -25.43
C LEU A 546 -12.44 5.71 -24.00
N GLN A 547 -11.42 5.76 -23.16
CA GLN A 547 -11.52 5.37 -21.75
C GLN A 547 -12.51 6.27 -20.99
N ALA A 548 -12.49 7.58 -21.21
CA ALA A 548 -13.48 8.50 -20.63
C ALA A 548 -14.91 8.12 -21.04
N ALA A 549 -15.11 7.75 -22.31
CA ALA A 549 -16.40 7.31 -22.83
C ALA A 549 -16.86 5.98 -22.23
N GLN A 550 -15.99 4.96 -22.21
CA GLN A 550 -16.26 3.64 -21.63
C GLN A 550 -16.59 3.74 -20.14
N MET A 551 -15.89 4.60 -19.40
CA MET A 551 -16.12 4.84 -17.97
C MET A 551 -17.32 5.77 -17.70
N GLY A 552 -17.98 6.32 -18.73
CA GLY A 552 -19.10 7.25 -18.56
C GLY A 552 -18.73 8.59 -17.89
N LEU A 553 -17.48 9.04 -18.02
CA LEU A 553 -16.96 10.27 -17.41
C LEU A 553 -17.27 11.50 -18.27
N ASN A 554 -18.56 11.80 -18.45
CA ASN A 554 -19.04 12.83 -19.38
C ASN A 554 -18.45 14.21 -19.12
N ASP A 555 -18.28 14.58 -17.84
CA ASP A 555 -17.71 15.87 -17.42
C ASP A 555 -16.23 16.04 -17.83
N LEU A 556 -15.56 14.95 -18.23
CA LEU A 556 -14.18 14.97 -18.70
C LEU A 556 -14.04 15.01 -20.22
N PHE A 557 -15.13 14.93 -20.99
CA PHE A 557 -15.03 14.94 -22.44
C PHE A 557 -14.38 16.21 -22.98
N ASP A 558 -14.79 17.39 -22.49
CA ASP A 558 -14.24 18.66 -22.95
C ASP A 558 -12.74 18.84 -22.66
N PRO A 559 -12.23 18.58 -21.44
CA PRO A 559 -10.80 18.67 -21.19
C PRO A 559 -10.01 17.60 -21.95
N VAL A 560 -10.53 16.37 -22.08
CA VAL A 560 -9.86 15.32 -22.87
C VAL A 560 -9.81 15.69 -24.35
N LEU A 561 -10.90 16.22 -24.91
CA LEU A 561 -10.94 16.70 -26.29
C LEU A 561 -9.98 17.86 -26.54
N ALA A 562 -9.81 18.76 -25.56
CA ALA A 562 -8.80 19.82 -25.66
C ALA A 562 -7.37 19.24 -25.71
N THR A 563 -7.08 18.21 -24.91
CA THR A 563 -5.81 17.48 -24.98
C THR A 563 -5.63 16.76 -26.32
N VAL A 564 -6.68 16.12 -26.86
CA VAL A 564 -6.63 15.50 -28.19
C VAL A 564 -6.34 16.52 -29.28
N GLU A 565 -7.03 17.67 -29.27
CA GLU A 565 -6.78 18.77 -30.22
C GLU A 565 -5.33 19.24 -30.15
N ALA A 566 -4.79 19.46 -28.94
CA ALA A 566 -3.38 19.82 -28.74
C ALA A 566 -2.41 18.73 -29.26
N ALA A 567 -2.68 17.47 -28.93
CA ALA A 567 -1.85 16.34 -29.34
C ALA A 567 -1.82 16.15 -30.85
N VAL A 568 -2.98 16.26 -31.51
CA VAL A 568 -3.09 16.19 -32.97
C VAL A 568 -2.42 17.39 -33.66
N LEU A 569 -2.32 18.56 -33.00
CA LEU A 569 -1.55 19.71 -33.50
C LEU A 569 -0.03 19.47 -33.41
N ALA A 570 0.43 18.78 -32.38
CA ALA A 570 1.84 18.53 -32.14
C ALA A 570 2.38 17.29 -32.89
N ASP A 571 1.58 16.22 -32.98
CA ASP A 571 1.98 14.93 -33.52
C ASP A 571 2.02 14.94 -35.06
N ARG A 572 3.15 14.50 -35.61
CA ARG A 572 3.41 14.42 -37.06
C ARG A 572 3.48 12.98 -37.57
N ALA A 573 3.33 11.99 -36.70
CA ALA A 573 3.40 10.59 -37.08
C ALA A 573 2.11 10.16 -37.78
N PHE A 574 2.21 9.84 -39.07
CA PHE A 574 1.09 9.30 -39.86
C PHE A 574 0.37 8.14 -39.15
N ALA A 575 1.13 7.23 -38.55
CA ALA A 575 0.58 6.07 -37.87
C ALA A 575 -0.36 6.44 -36.71
N HIS A 576 0.06 7.36 -35.85
CA HIS A 576 -0.72 7.79 -34.70
C HIS A 576 -2.01 8.53 -35.12
N LEU A 577 -1.91 9.36 -36.17
CA LEU A 577 -3.06 10.12 -36.70
C LEU A 577 -4.13 9.18 -37.29
N VAL A 578 -3.72 8.15 -38.04
CA VAL A 578 -4.68 7.17 -38.59
C VAL A 578 -5.31 6.31 -37.49
N ASP A 579 -4.52 5.85 -36.52
CA ASP A 579 -5.01 5.04 -35.40
C ASP A 579 -6.00 5.88 -34.54
N ALA A 580 -5.70 7.16 -34.30
CA ALA A 580 -6.62 8.09 -33.65
C ALA A 580 -7.91 8.32 -34.47
N LEU A 581 -7.79 8.50 -35.78
CA LEU A 581 -8.94 8.68 -36.68
C LEU A 581 -9.91 7.48 -36.62
N GLU A 582 -9.39 6.25 -36.64
CA GLU A 582 -10.19 5.03 -36.54
C GLU A 582 -10.96 4.97 -35.21
N ARG A 583 -10.31 5.32 -34.10
CA ARG A 583 -10.93 5.35 -32.77
C ARG A 583 -12.03 6.40 -32.67
N PHE A 584 -11.80 7.59 -33.23
CA PHE A 584 -12.80 8.66 -33.23
C PHE A 584 -13.98 8.33 -34.15
N ALA A 585 -13.73 7.72 -35.31
CA ALA A 585 -14.77 7.22 -36.19
C ALA A 585 -15.63 6.15 -35.50
N PHE A 586 -15.01 5.23 -34.75
CA PHE A 586 -15.73 4.26 -33.93
C PHE A 586 -16.61 4.93 -32.88
N LEU A 587 -16.09 5.90 -32.11
CA LEU A 587 -16.88 6.68 -31.14
C LEU A 587 -18.08 7.37 -31.79
N LEU A 588 -17.88 8.00 -32.95
CA LEU A 588 -18.94 8.63 -33.73
C LEU A 588 -19.94 7.64 -34.32
N GLY A 589 -19.59 6.36 -34.49
CA GLY A 589 -20.51 5.29 -34.89
C GLY A 589 -21.36 4.77 -33.73
N GLN A 590 -20.89 4.90 -32.50
CA GLN A 590 -21.52 4.38 -31.27
C GLN A 590 -22.43 5.39 -30.55
N ARG A 591 -23.01 6.38 -31.28
CA ARG A 591 -23.81 7.49 -30.72
C ARG A 591 -25.01 7.05 -29.86
N THR A 592 -25.47 5.81 -30.02
CA THR A 592 -26.62 5.26 -29.27
C THR A 592 -26.22 4.61 -27.94
N THR A 593 -24.96 4.22 -27.79
CA THR A 593 -24.43 3.51 -26.61
C THR A 593 -23.48 4.38 -25.79
N LEU A 594 -22.90 5.43 -26.37
CA LEU A 594 -21.95 6.35 -25.73
C LEU A 594 -22.55 7.76 -25.52
N PRO A 595 -21.91 8.60 -24.69
CA PRO A 595 -22.41 9.93 -24.36
C PRO A 595 -22.59 10.84 -25.59
N THR A 596 -23.63 11.67 -25.60
CA THR A 596 -23.89 12.63 -26.68
C THR A 596 -23.12 13.96 -26.53
N HIS A 597 -22.53 14.20 -25.36
CA HIS A 597 -21.79 15.42 -25.06
C HIS A 597 -20.47 15.46 -25.85
N GLY A 598 -20.17 16.61 -26.46
CA GLY A 598 -18.93 16.79 -27.22
C GLY A 598 -18.88 16.13 -28.61
N LEU A 599 -19.91 15.39 -29.05
CA LEU A 599 -19.91 14.71 -30.37
C LEU A 599 -19.72 15.68 -31.55
N ALA A 600 -20.33 16.87 -31.51
CA ALA A 600 -20.15 17.87 -32.55
C ALA A 600 -18.71 18.43 -32.59
N ARG A 601 -18.04 18.51 -31.43
CA ARG A 601 -16.63 18.90 -31.34
C ARG A 601 -15.74 17.76 -31.84
N LEU A 602 -16.01 16.52 -31.42
CA LEU A 602 -15.31 15.33 -31.90
C LEU A 602 -15.40 15.20 -33.43
N ALA A 603 -16.56 15.46 -34.04
CA ALA A 603 -16.70 15.45 -35.50
C ALA A 603 -15.77 16.48 -36.20
N ARG A 604 -15.59 17.67 -35.60
CA ARG A 604 -14.62 18.66 -36.11
C ARG A 604 -13.19 18.18 -35.94
N VAL A 605 -12.85 17.58 -34.79
CA VAL A 605 -11.51 17.01 -34.53
C VAL A 605 -11.20 15.90 -35.53
N VAL A 606 -12.17 15.04 -35.83
CA VAL A 606 -12.04 13.96 -36.82
C VAL A 606 -11.68 14.48 -38.21
N ALA A 607 -12.35 15.55 -38.67
CA ALA A 607 -11.99 16.20 -39.93
C ALA A 607 -10.58 16.79 -39.91
N GLN A 608 -10.16 17.40 -38.78
CA GLN A 608 -8.80 17.94 -38.63
C GLN A 608 -7.72 16.84 -38.61
N VAL A 609 -7.98 15.74 -37.92
CA VAL A 609 -7.07 14.58 -37.86
C VAL A 609 -6.93 13.97 -39.26
N HIS A 610 -8.03 13.85 -40.00
CA HIS A 610 -8.04 13.33 -41.36
C HIS A 610 -7.21 14.21 -42.32
N ASP A 611 -7.45 15.53 -42.34
CA ASP A 611 -6.67 16.47 -43.16
C ASP A 611 -5.17 16.35 -42.85
N ARG A 612 -4.80 16.26 -41.56
CA ARG A 612 -3.42 16.06 -41.15
C ARG A 612 -2.84 14.72 -41.56
N ALA A 613 -3.59 13.63 -41.39
CA ALA A 613 -3.14 12.31 -41.81
C ALA A 613 -2.86 12.29 -43.31
N CYS A 614 -3.72 12.94 -44.11
CA CYS A 614 -3.52 13.12 -45.55
C CYS A 614 -2.26 13.94 -45.83
N ARG A 615 -2.08 15.11 -45.20
CA ARG A 615 -0.88 15.94 -45.34
C ARG A 615 0.41 15.27 -44.86
N ALA A 616 0.33 14.24 -44.03
CA ALA A 616 1.47 13.45 -43.59
C ALA A 616 1.86 12.35 -44.59
N LEU A 617 1.06 12.05 -45.62
CA LEU A 617 1.37 11.02 -46.63
C LEU A 617 2.73 11.18 -47.31
N PRO A 618 3.18 12.40 -47.68
CA PRO A 618 4.51 12.57 -48.29
C PRO A 618 5.66 12.13 -47.36
N THR A 619 5.46 12.11 -46.04
CA THR A 619 6.47 11.65 -45.08
C THR A 619 6.73 10.14 -45.13
N LEU A 620 5.88 9.39 -45.84
CA LEU A 620 6.02 7.94 -46.03
C LEU A 620 7.00 7.58 -47.16
N ALA A 621 7.52 8.57 -47.89
CA ALA A 621 8.53 8.35 -48.92
C ALA A 621 9.84 7.82 -48.31
N GLY A 622 10.36 6.72 -48.86
CA GLY A 622 11.64 6.14 -48.42
C GLY A 622 11.58 5.40 -47.08
N LEU A 623 10.41 4.90 -46.68
CA LEU A 623 10.26 4.07 -45.48
C LEU A 623 11.13 2.82 -45.50
N ASP A 624 11.60 2.44 -44.31
CA ASP A 624 12.27 1.18 -44.06
C ASP A 624 11.37 -0.02 -44.45
N PRO A 625 11.88 -1.05 -45.14
CA PRO A 625 11.13 -2.25 -45.49
C PRO A 625 10.35 -2.88 -44.32
N ASP A 626 10.90 -2.85 -43.10
CA ASP A 626 10.27 -3.46 -41.93
C ASP A 626 9.02 -2.69 -41.46
N ARG A 627 8.90 -1.40 -41.84
CA ARG A 627 7.76 -0.55 -41.50
C ARG A 627 6.69 -0.50 -42.59
N LEU A 628 6.96 -1.09 -43.75
CA LEU A 628 6.14 -0.96 -44.95
C LEU A 628 4.77 -1.64 -44.79
N GLY A 629 4.76 -2.88 -44.29
CA GLY A 629 3.53 -3.64 -44.04
C GLY A 629 2.55 -2.92 -43.09
N PRO A 630 2.96 -2.60 -41.85
CA PRO A 630 2.09 -1.88 -40.90
C PRO A 630 1.63 -0.50 -41.37
N THR A 631 2.41 0.16 -42.24
CA THR A 631 2.04 1.47 -42.80
C THR A 631 1.00 1.32 -43.92
N LEU A 632 1.16 0.32 -44.79
CA LEU A 632 0.18 0.03 -45.84
C LEU A 632 -1.19 -0.32 -45.27
N GLU A 633 -1.24 -1.10 -44.18
CA GLU A 633 -2.49 -1.41 -43.50
C GLU A 633 -3.21 -0.13 -43.03
N ARG A 634 -2.46 0.82 -42.47
CA ARG A 634 -3.00 2.13 -42.05
C ARG A 634 -3.42 3.00 -43.23
N LEU A 635 -2.68 2.99 -44.33
CA LEU A 635 -3.09 3.69 -45.54
C LEU A 635 -4.42 3.15 -46.08
N VAL A 636 -4.57 1.82 -46.13
CA VAL A 636 -5.84 1.18 -46.52
C VAL A 636 -6.97 1.57 -45.57
N ARG A 637 -6.71 1.66 -44.26
CA ARG A 637 -7.71 2.13 -43.28
C ARG A 637 -8.10 3.59 -43.51
N LEU A 638 -7.14 4.48 -43.75
CA LEU A 638 -7.40 5.90 -44.07
C LEU A 638 -8.29 6.04 -45.31
N VAL A 639 -7.98 5.31 -46.39
CA VAL A 639 -8.79 5.29 -47.61
C VAL A 639 -10.21 4.79 -47.31
N ARG A 640 -10.35 3.66 -46.61
CA ARG A 640 -11.66 3.10 -46.26
C ARG A 640 -12.50 4.07 -45.44
N LEU A 641 -11.93 4.68 -44.39
CA LEU A 641 -12.63 5.65 -43.55
C LEU A 641 -13.11 6.86 -44.35
N THR A 642 -12.32 7.31 -45.32
CA THR A 642 -12.64 8.45 -46.20
C THR A 642 -13.74 8.12 -47.21
N VAL A 643 -13.70 6.92 -47.80
CA VAL A 643 -14.59 6.53 -48.92
C VAL A 643 -15.91 5.91 -48.44
N ASP A 644 -15.93 5.22 -47.29
CA ASP A 644 -17.11 4.50 -46.81
C ASP A 644 -18.28 5.43 -46.41
N GLY A 645 -18.05 6.74 -46.31
CA GLY A 645 -19.08 7.75 -46.00
C GLY A 645 -19.73 7.61 -44.61
N ARG A 646 -19.19 6.72 -43.75
CA ARG A 646 -19.71 6.44 -42.40
C ARG A 646 -19.42 7.55 -41.39
N VAL A 647 -18.49 8.44 -41.72
CA VAL A 647 -18.07 9.57 -40.90
C VAL A 647 -18.33 10.84 -41.69
N GLU A 648 -19.34 11.60 -41.27
CA GLU A 648 -19.68 12.88 -41.89
C GLU A 648 -18.51 13.88 -41.75
N GLY A 649 -18.15 14.55 -42.84
CA GLY A 649 -17.15 15.63 -42.83
C GLY A 649 -15.73 15.24 -43.23
N LEU A 650 -15.48 13.99 -43.65
CA LEU A 650 -14.22 13.61 -44.29
C LEU A 650 -14.28 13.94 -45.79
N ASP A 651 -13.29 14.70 -46.28
CA ASP A 651 -13.24 15.17 -47.66
C ASP A 651 -12.32 14.27 -48.52
N PRO A 652 -12.86 13.51 -49.49
CA PRO A 652 -12.06 12.69 -50.38
C PRO A 652 -11.09 13.50 -51.27
N GLU A 653 -11.38 14.77 -51.55
CA GLU A 653 -10.50 15.62 -52.39
C GLU A 653 -9.17 15.88 -51.67
N VAL A 654 -9.17 16.09 -50.35
CA VAL A 654 -7.96 16.29 -49.55
C VAL A 654 -7.03 15.08 -49.60
N LEU A 655 -7.60 13.86 -49.60
CA LEU A 655 -6.82 12.63 -49.73
C LEU A 655 -6.22 12.49 -51.14
N LEU A 656 -6.98 12.86 -52.17
CA LEU A 656 -6.53 12.81 -53.57
C LEU A 656 -5.46 13.87 -53.88
N GLU A 657 -5.51 15.04 -53.26
CA GLU A 657 -4.48 16.09 -53.42
C GLU A 657 -3.16 15.74 -52.72
N ALA A 658 -3.21 14.96 -51.65
CA ALA A 658 -2.04 14.63 -50.84
C ALA A 658 -1.34 13.32 -51.25
N ALA A 659 -2.04 12.42 -51.96
CA ALA A 659 -1.52 11.18 -52.53
C ALA A 659 -0.80 11.44 -53.87
#